data_AF-A0A0D1ZB28-F1
#
_entry.id   AF-A0A0D1ZB28-F1
#
_cell.length_a   1.000
_cell.length_b   1.000
_cell.length_c   1.000
_cell.angle_alpha   90.00
_cell.angle_beta   90.00
_cell.angle_gamma   90.00
#
_symmetry.space_group_name_H-M   'P 1'
#
loop_
_entity.id
_entity.type
_entity.pdbx_description
1 polymer ?
#
loop_
_entity_poly.entity_id
_entity_poly.type
_entity_poly.pdbx_seq_one_letter_code
_entity_poly.pdbx_strand_id
1 'polypeptide(L)'
;MPNPPVLRARTSTRSTRSAVRKPNLSRKKGPSLEEWDRVRPFIHRYYIEEGKKLKDILVLLSKEHELEAADHMLKERLKQWGYKKNFTKKEHKAAAEEAKRCADSGLTLPTCMEIDGRPYAWDRVYRHFGSDPQYKCSWLQSDVGWKAILSKICLKTSPPDHKIELVLGEVKNHWYTTLERAETLSSVRAKRKATTRAETDPREITLGFLTSLQLLREGHEALGRREMNNLCLDLEIALEQREPDLLKEIINIFTAKAWVRQPDIFVKVAKYVRNLSANSPSLGPCHPFTTILDVFAYLGQHMELLDTFAELALKVMMDLAEAGGDRVKLDRDYICAVETNYISRVQARLEWRDAKDLLERKFTHYRRTLGEHNHYTLSMQAALGRLYLDDAARARKAREKQNEGMSQREAEDIFVKLVKMGEKNPHDCSRNGIYISSAAALGELHFARQEFEKAQDYYCKALVWAADKFGRSHPYISVLLKEFRALQKLGELGLVEVKMEEKEDAQGAKGSPLQDCPDVEACGGAPEGQVDIDYSHESFAMFGEETLSPLAPDWLPALTNEAAQDVDDGNGAFPSEFLDSYMDTDSQEPWRENVQEDHAPSAWDFNAVATDVPQSLDAEPVYDGHVAVAPQNLLAFLQDDLPEFNFDMDDMNQLLALQ
;
A
#
# COMPACT_ATOMS: atom_id res chain seq x y z
N MET A 1 29.90 48.63 35.92
CA MET A 1 29.49 48.00 37.19
C MET A 1 29.46 46.48 36.99
N PRO A 2 30.51 45.75 37.36
CA PRO A 2 30.53 44.29 37.24
C PRO A 2 29.98 43.63 38.52
N ASN A 3 29.12 42.63 38.36
CA ASN A 3 28.54 41.84 39.46
C ASN A 3 29.58 40.94 40.14
N PRO A 4 29.47 40.71 41.47
CA PRO A 4 30.44 39.91 42.23
C PRO A 4 30.18 38.40 42.12
N PRO A 5 31.19 37.56 42.42
CA PRO A 5 31.11 36.11 42.27
C PRO A 5 30.43 35.44 43.48
N VAL A 6 29.51 34.52 43.20
CA VAL A 6 28.84 33.67 44.20
C VAL A 6 29.70 32.44 44.50
N LEU A 7 30.17 32.32 45.74
CA LEU A 7 30.80 31.12 46.28
C LEU A 7 29.73 30.05 46.58
N ARG A 8 29.74 28.94 45.84
CA ARG A 8 28.94 27.73 46.18
C ARG A 8 29.75 26.80 47.08
N ALA A 9 29.28 26.69 48.32
CA ALA A 9 29.75 25.72 49.31
C ALA A 9 29.44 24.27 48.86
N ARG A 10 30.44 23.39 48.98
CA ARG A 10 30.30 21.94 48.84
C ARG A 10 29.81 21.35 50.16
N THR A 11 28.59 20.83 50.20
CA THR A 11 28.13 19.92 51.26
C THR A 11 28.18 18.49 50.75
N SER A 12 29.10 17.71 51.33
CA SER A 12 29.22 16.26 51.14
C SER A 12 28.28 15.56 52.13
N THR A 13 27.18 15.00 51.65
CA THR A 13 26.34 14.07 52.42
C THR A 13 26.62 12.66 51.94
N ARG A 14 27.46 11.97 52.72
CA ARG A 14 27.79 10.55 52.63
C ARG A 14 26.57 9.72 53.04
N SER A 15 25.82 9.22 52.05
CA SER A 15 24.78 8.22 52.25
C SER A 15 25.38 6.82 52.13
N THR A 16 25.52 6.14 53.27
CA THR A 16 25.89 4.73 53.37
C THR A 16 24.70 3.86 52.98
N ARG A 17 24.66 3.39 51.73
CA ARG A 17 23.77 2.30 51.31
C ARG A 17 24.34 0.96 51.77
N SER A 18 23.54 0.28 52.58
CA SER A 18 23.77 -1.09 53.07
C SER A 18 23.87 -2.07 51.89
N ALA A 19 24.97 -2.82 51.83
CA ALA A 19 25.26 -3.80 50.80
C ALA A 19 24.60 -5.14 51.15
N VAL A 20 23.45 -5.41 50.54
CA VAL A 20 22.87 -6.77 50.49
C VAL A 20 23.70 -7.58 49.49
N ARG A 21 24.56 -8.47 49.99
CA ARG A 21 25.36 -9.43 49.20
C ARG A 21 24.42 -10.42 48.51
N LYS A 22 24.23 -10.26 47.20
CA LYS A 22 23.68 -11.33 46.34
C LYS A 22 24.72 -12.46 46.21
N PRO A 23 24.32 -13.74 46.23
CA PRO A 23 25.23 -14.86 46.02
C PRO A 23 25.84 -14.78 44.61
N ASN A 24 27.17 -14.88 44.53
CA ASN A 24 27.91 -14.97 43.28
C ASN A 24 27.58 -16.31 42.59
N LEU A 25 26.59 -16.32 41.71
CA LEU A 25 26.45 -17.36 40.70
C LEU A 25 27.72 -17.33 39.84
N SER A 26 28.41 -18.47 39.77
CA SER A 26 29.59 -18.64 38.92
C SER A 26 29.22 -18.25 37.49
N ARG A 27 29.81 -17.17 36.97
CA ARG A 27 29.63 -16.79 35.56
C ARG A 27 30.08 -17.97 34.71
N LYS A 28 29.15 -18.59 33.96
CA LYS A 28 29.48 -19.60 32.95
C LYS A 28 30.65 -19.06 32.12
N LYS A 29 31.77 -19.79 32.08
CA LYS A 29 32.89 -19.44 31.20
C LYS A 29 32.34 -19.44 29.78
N GLY A 30 32.56 -18.37 29.03
CA GLY A 30 32.16 -18.31 27.63
C GLY A 30 32.96 -19.33 26.78
N PRO A 31 32.56 -19.54 25.51
CA PRO A 31 33.18 -20.54 24.67
C PRO A 31 34.67 -20.28 24.46
N SER A 32 35.44 -21.36 24.49
CA SER A 32 36.87 -21.40 24.25
C SER A 32 37.23 -21.04 22.80
N LEU A 33 38.50 -20.67 22.56
CA LEU A 33 38.97 -20.32 21.22
C LEU A 33 38.84 -21.50 20.24
N GLU A 34 39.10 -22.72 20.70
CA GLU A 34 39.01 -23.94 19.88
C GLU A 34 37.57 -24.23 19.45
N GLU A 35 36.60 -23.99 20.33
CA GLU A 35 35.17 -24.10 20.00
C GLU A 35 34.78 -23.07 18.94
N TRP A 36 35.26 -21.83 19.07
CA TRP A 36 35.04 -20.78 18.07
C TRP A 36 35.67 -21.11 16.70
N ASP A 37 36.88 -21.67 16.69
CA ASP A 37 37.55 -22.06 15.46
C ASP A 37 36.85 -23.25 14.78
N ARG A 38 36.28 -24.17 15.56
CA ARG A 38 35.47 -25.28 15.04
C ARG A 38 34.21 -24.80 14.33
N VAL A 39 33.52 -23.81 14.90
CA VAL A 39 32.26 -23.29 14.32
C VAL A 39 32.45 -22.20 13.26
N ARG A 40 33.66 -21.63 13.15
CA ARG A 40 33.96 -20.52 12.25
C ARG A 40 33.53 -20.74 10.78
N PRO A 41 33.74 -21.91 10.14
CA PRO A 41 33.29 -22.15 8.77
C PRO A 41 31.77 -22.09 8.64
N PHE A 42 31.03 -22.59 9.63
CA PHE A 42 29.57 -22.55 9.66
C PHE A 42 29.05 -21.14 9.90
N ILE A 43 29.70 -20.37 10.77
CA ILE A 43 29.38 -18.95 10.95
C ILE A 43 29.61 -18.18 9.65
N HIS A 44 30.69 -18.46 8.92
CA HIS A 44 30.92 -17.85 7.60
C HIS A 44 29.77 -18.16 6.64
N ARG A 45 29.43 -19.44 6.50
CA ARG A 45 28.31 -19.88 5.66
C ARG A 45 26.98 -19.21 6.08
N TYR A 46 26.61 -19.28 7.36
CA TYR A 46 25.34 -18.72 7.83
C TYR A 46 25.29 -17.19 7.75
N TYR A 47 26.38 -16.49 8.06
CA TYR A 47 26.41 -15.04 8.14
C TYR A 47 26.64 -14.35 6.79
N ILE A 48 27.55 -14.90 5.97
CA ILE A 48 27.98 -14.30 4.69
C ILE A 48 27.22 -14.93 3.51
N GLU A 49 27.20 -16.25 3.39
CA GLU A 49 26.62 -16.94 2.22
C GLU A 49 25.09 -16.99 2.29
N GLU A 50 24.53 -17.37 3.43
CA GLU A 50 23.08 -17.50 3.64
C GLU A 50 22.43 -16.21 4.17
N GLY A 51 23.23 -15.25 4.63
CA GLY A 51 22.75 -13.94 5.05
C GLY A 51 21.80 -13.94 6.26
N LYS A 52 21.90 -14.92 7.17
CA LYS A 52 21.04 -15.04 8.37
C LYS A 52 21.24 -13.88 9.36
N LYS A 53 20.28 -13.66 10.28
CA LYS A 53 20.42 -12.66 11.37
C LYS A 53 21.29 -13.25 12.49
N LEU A 54 21.88 -12.39 13.31
CA LEU A 54 22.77 -12.82 14.41
C LEU A 54 22.06 -13.70 15.43
N LYS A 55 20.80 -13.38 15.77
CA LYS A 55 19.98 -14.19 16.67
C LYS A 55 19.79 -15.61 16.13
N ASP A 56 19.39 -15.73 14.85
CA ASP A 56 19.19 -17.02 14.20
C ASP A 56 20.48 -17.85 14.15
N ILE A 57 21.62 -17.20 13.91
CA ILE A 57 22.94 -17.87 13.94
C ILE A 57 23.24 -18.41 15.33
N LEU A 58 22.95 -17.68 16.41
CA LEU A 58 23.14 -18.18 17.78
C LEU A 58 22.24 -19.39 18.07
N VAL A 59 21.00 -19.37 17.60
CA VAL A 59 20.08 -20.52 17.73
C VAL A 59 20.63 -21.74 16.99
N LEU A 60 21.11 -21.57 15.75
CA LEU A 60 21.71 -22.64 14.96
C LEU A 60 23.01 -23.16 15.60
N LEU A 61 23.87 -22.27 16.09
CA LEU A 61 25.12 -22.64 16.77
C LEU A 61 24.86 -23.42 18.07
N SER A 62 23.83 -23.02 18.83
CA SER A 62 23.42 -23.74 20.03
C SER A 62 22.84 -25.11 19.69
N LYS A 63 21.93 -25.19 18.71
CA LYS A 63 21.19 -26.40 18.36
C LYS A 63 22.02 -27.44 17.60
N GLU A 64 22.83 -27.00 16.65
CA GLU A 64 23.54 -27.90 15.71
C GLU A 64 25.01 -28.13 16.09
N HIS A 65 25.59 -27.21 16.87
CA HIS A 65 27.02 -27.21 17.19
C HIS A 65 27.32 -27.10 18.69
N GLU A 66 26.30 -27.18 19.55
CA GLU A 66 26.38 -27.16 21.02
C GLU A 66 27.11 -25.92 21.58
N LEU A 67 27.12 -24.81 20.84
CA LEU A 67 27.83 -23.59 21.21
C LEU A 67 26.88 -22.55 21.83
N GLU A 68 26.82 -22.52 23.16
CA GLU A 68 26.13 -21.46 23.91
C GLU A 68 26.97 -20.16 23.91
N ALA A 69 26.64 -19.22 23.01
CA ALA A 69 27.28 -17.91 22.95
C ALA A 69 26.27 -16.76 23.15
N ALA A 70 26.74 -15.65 23.73
CA ALA A 70 25.97 -14.42 23.80
C ALA A 70 26.17 -13.58 22.52
N ASP A 71 25.17 -12.77 22.14
CA ASP A 71 25.20 -11.93 20.93
C ASP A 71 26.42 -11.00 20.83
N HIS A 72 26.84 -10.41 21.95
CA HIS A 72 28.05 -9.58 21.98
C HIS A 72 29.33 -10.35 21.65
N MET A 73 29.44 -11.63 22.04
CA MET A 73 30.60 -12.48 21.75
C MET A 73 30.67 -12.79 20.27
N LEU A 74 29.54 -13.16 19.65
CA LEU A 74 29.48 -13.40 18.21
C LEU A 74 29.85 -12.13 17.42
N LYS A 75 29.30 -10.96 17.80
CA LYS A 75 29.67 -9.67 17.18
C LYS A 75 31.16 -9.38 17.26
N GLU A 76 31.78 -9.64 18.42
CA GLU A 76 33.21 -9.44 18.60
C GLU A 76 34.03 -10.40 17.72
N ARG A 77 33.63 -11.68 17.63
CA ARG A 77 34.26 -12.66 16.75
C ARG A 77 34.13 -12.31 15.28
N LEU A 78 32.95 -11.92 14.82
CA LEU A 78 32.74 -11.44 13.44
C LEU A 78 33.66 -10.25 13.13
N LYS A 79 33.82 -9.31 14.07
CA LYS A 79 34.76 -8.19 13.92
C LYS A 79 36.22 -8.67 13.87
N GLN A 80 36.62 -9.59 14.74
CA GLN A 80 37.98 -10.16 14.78
C GLN A 80 38.31 -10.94 13.49
N TRP A 81 37.35 -11.68 12.95
CA TRP A 81 37.52 -12.42 11.69
C TRP A 81 37.37 -11.56 10.43
N GLY A 82 36.97 -10.29 10.58
CA GLY A 82 36.75 -9.39 9.45
C GLY A 82 35.48 -9.68 8.65
N TYR A 83 34.55 -10.49 9.19
CA TYR A 83 33.29 -10.80 8.53
C TYR A 83 32.36 -9.58 8.59
N LYS A 84 32.16 -8.94 7.44
CA LYS A 84 31.26 -7.80 7.27
C LYS A 84 30.13 -8.19 6.33
N LYS A 85 28.87 -8.05 6.76
CA LYS A 85 27.71 -8.31 5.90
C LYS A 85 27.49 -7.22 4.84
N ASN A 86 27.89 -5.98 5.16
CA ASN A 86 27.64 -4.82 4.31
C ASN A 86 28.96 -4.26 3.77
N PHE A 87 28.99 -4.01 2.46
CA PHE A 87 30.03 -3.19 1.83
C PHE A 87 29.96 -1.75 2.35
N THR A 88 31.13 -1.17 2.58
CA THR A 88 31.34 0.22 2.96
C THR A 88 31.13 1.14 1.76
N LYS A 89 30.84 2.43 2.03
CA LYS A 89 30.73 3.45 0.97
C LYS A 89 32.02 3.56 0.14
N LYS A 90 33.19 3.32 0.73
CA LYS A 90 34.48 3.31 0.03
C LYS A 90 34.60 2.14 -0.95
N GLU A 91 34.19 0.94 -0.52
CA GLU A 91 34.12 -0.21 -1.41
C GLU A 91 33.17 0.11 -2.57
N HIS A 92 31.91 0.48 -2.30
CA HIS A 92 30.95 0.83 -3.36
C HIS A 92 31.48 1.89 -4.33
N LYS A 93 32.24 2.89 -3.85
CA LYS A 93 32.90 3.88 -4.70
C LYS A 93 33.94 3.24 -5.63
N ALA A 94 34.77 2.33 -5.11
CA ALA A 94 35.77 1.63 -5.93
C ALA A 94 35.11 0.79 -7.03
N ALA A 95 33.96 0.15 -6.77
CA ALA A 95 33.21 -0.50 -7.84
C ALA A 95 32.61 0.47 -8.85
N ALA A 96 32.14 1.65 -8.42
CA ALA A 96 31.68 2.67 -9.35
C ALA A 96 32.81 3.18 -10.25
N GLU A 97 34.00 3.39 -9.68
CA GLU A 97 35.22 3.75 -10.43
C GLU A 97 35.60 2.66 -11.43
N GLU A 98 35.55 1.40 -11.02
CA GLU A 98 35.82 0.27 -11.92
C GLU A 98 34.77 0.16 -13.03
N ALA A 99 33.49 0.28 -12.70
CA ALA A 99 32.42 0.24 -13.69
C ALA A 99 32.58 1.35 -14.73
N LYS A 100 32.98 2.55 -14.29
CA LYS A 100 33.34 3.65 -15.18
C LYS A 100 34.56 3.30 -16.03
N ARG A 101 35.65 2.81 -15.43
CA ARG A 101 36.88 2.42 -16.14
C ARG A 101 36.60 1.38 -17.22
N CYS A 102 35.80 0.37 -16.93
CA CYS A 102 35.37 -0.64 -17.88
C CYS A 102 34.56 -0.04 -19.03
N ALA A 103 33.58 0.83 -18.71
CA ALA A 103 32.78 1.53 -19.71
C ALA A 103 33.63 2.38 -20.66
N ASP A 104 34.52 3.20 -20.08
CA ASP A 104 35.43 4.10 -20.81
C ASP A 104 36.41 3.31 -21.70
N SER A 105 36.74 2.08 -21.30
CA SER A 105 37.60 1.15 -22.05
C SER A 105 36.82 0.27 -23.04
N GLY A 106 35.49 0.41 -23.14
CA GLY A 106 34.64 -0.46 -23.98
C GLY A 106 34.58 -1.92 -23.54
N LEU A 107 34.98 -2.21 -22.30
CA LEU A 107 34.95 -3.55 -21.72
C LEU A 107 33.57 -3.84 -21.11
N THR A 108 33.13 -5.09 -21.21
CA THR A 108 31.94 -5.54 -20.48
C THR A 108 32.25 -5.60 -18.99
N LEU A 109 31.30 -5.16 -18.17
CA LEU A 109 31.44 -5.25 -16.72
C LEU A 109 31.49 -6.74 -16.33
N PRO A 110 32.50 -7.20 -15.56
CA PRO A 110 32.55 -8.58 -15.10
C PRO A 110 31.30 -8.89 -14.27
N THR A 111 30.49 -9.86 -14.71
CA THR A 111 29.25 -10.26 -14.05
C THR A 111 29.50 -10.82 -12.64
N CYS A 112 30.74 -11.20 -12.34
CA CYS A 112 31.22 -11.78 -11.09
C CYS A 112 32.34 -10.96 -10.44
N MET A 113 32.21 -9.63 -10.37
CA MET A 113 33.16 -8.82 -9.60
C MET A 113 33.04 -9.16 -8.11
N GLU A 114 34.10 -9.72 -7.53
CA GLU A 114 34.18 -10.10 -6.12
C GLU A 114 35.17 -9.21 -5.37
N ILE A 115 34.78 -8.73 -4.18
CA ILE A 115 35.72 -8.16 -3.20
C ILE A 115 35.74 -9.12 -2.01
N ASP A 116 36.92 -9.64 -1.71
CA ASP A 116 37.13 -10.62 -0.63
C ASP A 116 36.23 -11.87 -0.76
N GLY A 117 36.07 -12.39 -1.99
CA GLY A 117 35.24 -13.57 -2.27
C GLY A 117 33.73 -13.36 -2.14
N ARG A 118 33.27 -12.11 -2.05
CA ARG A 118 31.84 -11.75 -1.99
C ARG A 118 31.43 -11.07 -3.29
N PRO A 119 30.37 -11.54 -3.96
CA PRO A 119 29.86 -10.88 -5.16
C PRO A 119 29.39 -9.47 -4.85
N TYR A 120 29.65 -8.54 -5.76
CA TYR A 120 29.25 -7.16 -5.59
C TYR A 120 27.73 -7.01 -5.52
N ALA A 121 27.25 -6.31 -4.48
CA ALA A 121 25.86 -5.84 -4.45
C ALA A 121 25.72 -4.60 -5.36
N TRP A 122 25.72 -4.81 -6.68
CA TRP A 122 25.66 -3.74 -7.68
C TRP A 122 24.47 -2.80 -7.47
N ASP A 123 23.33 -3.30 -6.98
CA ASP A 123 22.15 -2.47 -6.62
C ASP A 123 22.45 -1.40 -5.57
N ARG A 124 23.44 -1.59 -4.70
CA ARG A 124 23.87 -0.55 -3.74
C ARG A 124 24.83 0.44 -4.39
N VAL A 125 25.68 -0.01 -5.31
CA VAL A 125 26.57 0.87 -6.08
C VAL A 125 25.74 1.82 -6.94
N TYR A 126 24.75 1.29 -7.66
CA TYR A 126 23.82 2.10 -8.46
C TYR A 126 23.09 3.13 -7.60
N ARG A 127 22.58 2.74 -6.43
CA ARG A 127 21.92 3.67 -5.50
C ARG A 127 22.79 4.82 -5.01
N HIS A 128 24.07 4.56 -4.74
CA HIS A 128 24.96 5.56 -4.17
C HIS A 128 25.70 6.42 -5.20
N PHE A 129 25.97 5.87 -6.39
CA PHE A 129 26.85 6.50 -7.38
C PHE A 129 26.21 6.59 -8.77
N GLY A 130 25.04 6.00 -8.99
CA GLY A 130 24.36 6.04 -10.29
C GLY A 130 23.97 7.45 -10.71
N SER A 131 23.54 8.31 -9.78
CA SER A 131 23.19 9.71 -10.06
C SER A 131 24.38 10.67 -10.01
N ASP A 132 25.56 10.22 -9.58
CA ASP A 132 26.73 11.09 -9.42
C ASP A 132 27.39 11.35 -10.79
N PRO A 133 27.47 12.62 -11.25
CA PRO A 133 28.08 12.96 -12.53
C PRO A 133 29.52 12.46 -12.69
N GLN A 134 30.25 12.30 -11.58
CA GLN A 134 31.64 11.82 -11.60
C GLN A 134 31.74 10.38 -12.12
N TYR A 135 30.72 9.54 -11.88
CA TYR A 135 30.70 8.13 -12.28
C TYR A 135 29.74 7.85 -13.43
N LYS A 136 29.35 8.88 -14.19
CA LYS A 136 28.48 8.76 -15.36
C LYS A 136 29.10 7.80 -16.40
N CYS A 137 28.46 6.67 -16.64
CA CYS A 137 28.80 5.71 -17.69
C CYS A 137 27.59 4.85 -18.08
N SER A 138 27.66 4.14 -19.21
CA SER A 138 26.56 3.31 -19.73
C SER A 138 26.10 2.20 -18.77
N TRP A 139 26.96 1.78 -17.84
CA TRP A 139 26.64 0.77 -16.82
C TRP A 139 25.92 1.36 -15.61
N LEU A 140 26.39 2.51 -15.10
CA LEU A 140 25.85 3.15 -13.89
C LEU A 140 24.64 4.07 -14.19
N GLN A 141 24.56 4.60 -15.40
CA GLN A 141 23.46 5.41 -15.91
C GLN A 141 22.95 4.78 -17.20
N SER A 142 22.06 3.80 -17.08
CA SER A 142 21.22 3.44 -18.22
C SER A 142 20.11 4.48 -18.30
N ASP A 143 20.28 5.48 -19.17
CA ASP A 143 19.19 6.29 -19.68
C ASP A 143 18.28 5.34 -20.49
N VAL A 144 17.52 4.48 -19.80
CA VAL A 144 16.75 3.44 -20.46
C VAL A 144 15.67 4.16 -21.25
N GLY A 145 15.59 3.90 -22.55
CA GLY A 145 14.66 4.48 -23.50
C GLY A 145 13.17 4.16 -23.25
N TRP A 146 12.74 3.96 -22.01
CA TRP A 146 11.33 3.86 -21.65
C TRP A 146 10.57 5.15 -22.00
N LYS A 147 11.24 6.32 -21.96
CA LYS A 147 10.67 7.60 -22.39
C LYS A 147 10.23 7.58 -23.86
N ALA A 148 10.86 6.75 -24.71
CA ALA A 148 10.51 6.62 -26.12
C ALA A 148 9.26 5.76 -26.39
N ILE A 149 8.82 4.93 -25.43
CA ILE A 149 7.65 4.05 -25.58
C ILE A 149 6.34 4.83 -25.34
N LEU A 150 6.43 5.99 -24.69
CA LEU A 150 5.28 6.80 -24.28
C LEU A 150 4.89 7.77 -25.40
N SER A 151 4.07 7.28 -26.34
CA SER A 151 3.50 8.08 -27.42
C SER A 151 2.81 9.35 -26.91
N LYS A 152 2.96 10.45 -27.65
CA LYS A 152 2.21 11.70 -27.40
C LYS A 152 0.72 11.44 -27.68
N ILE A 153 -0.11 11.46 -26.64
CA ILE A 153 -1.56 11.49 -26.80
C ILE A 153 -1.93 12.89 -27.30
N CYS A 154 -2.60 12.96 -28.44
CA CYS A 154 -3.17 14.19 -28.97
C CYS A 154 -4.67 14.18 -28.72
N LEU A 155 -5.17 15.19 -28.01
CA LEU A 155 -6.60 15.45 -27.89
C LEU A 155 -7.17 15.85 -29.24
N LYS A 156 -8.42 15.47 -29.54
CA LYS A 156 -9.08 15.94 -30.76
C LYS A 156 -9.68 17.33 -30.52
N THR A 157 -10.09 18.00 -31.58
CA THR A 157 -10.83 19.26 -31.48
C THR A 157 -12.31 18.97 -31.21
N SER A 158 -12.64 18.46 -30.03
CA SER A 158 -14.02 18.25 -29.56
C SER A 158 -14.29 19.03 -28.26
N PRO A 159 -15.55 19.39 -27.95
CA PRO A 159 -15.85 20.10 -26.70
C PRO A 159 -15.42 19.35 -25.41
N PRO A 160 -15.62 18.02 -25.29
CA PRO A 160 -15.10 17.27 -24.15
C PRO A 160 -13.56 17.26 -24.08
N ASP A 161 -12.88 17.15 -25.23
CA ASP A 161 -11.42 17.20 -25.29
C ASP A 161 -10.87 18.57 -24.86
N HIS A 162 -11.53 19.66 -25.25
CA HIS A 162 -11.16 21.00 -24.78
C HIS A 162 -11.31 21.13 -23.25
N LYS A 163 -12.36 20.54 -22.68
CA LYS A 163 -12.52 20.49 -21.21
C LYS A 163 -11.43 19.68 -20.53
N ILE A 164 -11.02 18.55 -21.12
CA ILE A 164 -9.87 17.78 -20.62
C ILE A 164 -8.62 18.66 -20.63
N GLU A 165 -8.34 19.39 -21.71
CA GLU A 165 -7.20 20.28 -21.82
C GLU A 165 -7.19 21.35 -20.72
N LEU A 166 -8.32 22.00 -20.47
CA LEU A 166 -8.45 23.00 -19.40
C LEU A 166 -8.12 22.39 -18.02
N VAL A 167 -8.63 21.20 -17.72
CA VAL A 167 -8.38 20.54 -16.42
C VAL A 167 -6.95 20.05 -16.29
N LEU A 168 -6.30 19.64 -17.37
CA LEU A 168 -4.88 19.34 -17.33
C LEU A 168 -4.06 20.58 -16.93
N GLY A 169 -4.54 21.78 -17.24
CA GLY A 169 -4.03 23.05 -16.69
C GLY A 169 -4.15 23.12 -15.17
N GLU A 170 -5.29 22.73 -14.60
CA GLU A 170 -5.51 22.69 -13.15
C GLU A 170 -4.70 21.60 -12.44
N VAL A 171 -4.61 20.40 -13.04
CA VAL A 171 -3.72 19.32 -12.58
C VAL A 171 -2.28 19.81 -12.53
N LYS A 172 -1.83 20.50 -13.58
CA LYS A 172 -0.49 21.11 -13.64
C LYS A 172 -0.30 22.12 -12.51
N ASN A 173 -1.24 23.05 -12.32
CA ASN A 173 -1.13 24.09 -11.30
C ASN A 173 -1.07 23.49 -9.89
N HIS A 174 -1.99 22.57 -9.57
CA HIS A 174 -2.00 21.89 -8.28
C HIS A 174 -0.71 21.09 -8.04
N TRP A 175 -0.31 20.27 -9.01
CA TRP A 175 0.85 19.41 -8.87
C TRP A 175 2.15 20.20 -8.78
N TYR A 176 2.29 21.30 -9.53
CA TYR A 176 3.45 22.19 -9.44
C TYR A 176 3.66 22.69 -8.01
N THR A 177 2.60 23.18 -7.36
CA THR A 177 2.68 23.60 -5.95
C THR A 177 2.98 22.45 -4.99
N THR A 178 2.52 21.24 -5.32
CA THR A 178 2.76 20.03 -4.52
C THR A 178 4.22 19.57 -4.60
N LEU A 179 4.84 19.64 -5.78
CA LEU A 179 6.25 19.27 -6.00
C LEU A 179 7.23 20.14 -5.22
N GLU A 180 6.90 21.41 -4.96
CA GLU A 180 7.76 22.33 -4.22
C GLU A 180 7.69 22.16 -2.69
N ARG A 181 6.81 21.28 -2.19
CA ARG A 181 6.66 21.00 -0.75
C ARG A 181 7.80 20.11 -0.28
N ALA A 182 8.51 20.55 0.76
CA ALA A 182 9.57 19.75 1.40
C ALA A 182 8.98 18.73 2.39
N GLU A 183 8.11 17.87 1.87
CA GLU A 183 7.42 16.83 2.64
C GLU A 183 7.97 15.46 2.28
N THR A 184 8.41 14.73 3.30
CA THR A 184 8.76 13.31 3.21
C THR A 184 7.56 12.44 3.57
N LEU A 185 7.56 11.19 3.11
CA LEU A 185 6.53 10.21 3.50
C LEU A 185 6.41 10.11 5.03
N SER A 186 7.55 10.09 5.72
CA SER A 186 7.59 10.03 7.19
C SER A 186 7.00 11.27 7.87
N SER A 187 7.22 12.46 7.32
CA SER A 187 6.65 13.69 7.87
C SER A 187 5.15 13.81 7.64
N VAL A 188 4.65 13.34 6.49
CA VAL A 188 3.21 13.30 6.22
C VAL A 188 2.54 12.30 7.16
N ARG A 189 3.10 11.10 7.33
CA ARG A 189 2.63 10.12 8.32
C ARG A 189 2.62 10.69 9.74
N ALA A 190 3.67 11.39 10.15
CA ALA A 190 3.72 12.03 11.47
C ALA A 190 2.65 13.12 11.62
N LYS A 191 2.37 13.88 10.56
CA LYS A 191 1.30 14.90 10.54
C LYS A 191 -0.09 14.27 10.68
N ARG A 192 -0.34 13.14 10.01
CA ARG A 192 -1.59 12.36 10.18
C ARG A 192 -1.77 11.95 11.62
N LYS A 193 -0.75 11.29 12.22
CA LYS A 193 -0.79 10.85 13.62
C LYS A 193 -0.99 11.97 14.63
N ALA A 194 -0.51 13.18 14.33
CA ALA A 194 -0.69 14.35 15.19
C ALA A 194 -2.11 14.95 15.11
N THR A 195 -2.84 14.68 14.03
CA THR A 195 -4.22 15.14 13.86
C THR A 195 -5.12 14.15 14.58
N THR A 196 -5.82 14.57 15.63
CA THR A 196 -6.66 13.70 16.48
C THR A 196 -7.87 13.09 15.78
N ARG A 197 -8.11 13.46 14.51
CA ARG A 197 -9.12 12.86 13.63
C ARG A 197 -8.40 11.76 12.82
N ALA A 198 -9.07 10.62 12.67
CA ALA A 198 -8.59 9.35 12.08
C ALA A 198 -7.35 9.45 11.17
N GLU A 199 -6.43 8.48 11.32
CA GLU A 199 -5.23 8.32 10.48
C GLU A 199 -5.65 7.84 9.07
N THR A 200 -6.26 8.73 8.31
CA THR A 200 -6.81 8.39 6.99
C THR A 200 -5.74 8.56 5.92
N ASP A 201 -5.22 7.44 5.41
CA ASP A 201 -4.34 7.43 4.23
C ASP A 201 -5.19 7.49 2.94
N PRO A 202 -4.94 8.43 2.01
CA PRO A 202 -5.60 8.49 0.71
C PRO A 202 -5.62 7.17 -0.06
N ARG A 203 -4.62 6.31 0.13
CA ARG A 203 -4.56 5.00 -0.52
C ARG A 203 -5.62 4.04 0.01
N GLU A 204 -5.87 4.08 1.31
CA GLU A 204 -6.92 3.28 1.96
C GLU A 204 -8.30 3.78 1.56
N ILE A 205 -8.46 5.10 1.36
CA ILE A 205 -9.67 5.66 0.77
C ILE A 205 -9.92 5.03 -0.61
N THR A 206 -8.93 5.04 -1.50
CA THR A 206 -9.05 4.41 -2.82
C THR A 206 -9.41 2.94 -2.73
N LEU A 207 -8.70 2.17 -1.88
CA LEU A 207 -8.97 0.75 -1.70
C LEU A 207 -10.40 0.50 -1.20
N GLY A 208 -10.84 1.25 -0.20
CA GLY A 208 -12.18 1.18 0.33
C GLY A 208 -13.22 1.52 -0.74
N PHE A 209 -13.00 2.56 -1.56
CA PHE A 209 -13.93 2.96 -2.61
C PHE A 209 -14.10 1.85 -3.64
N LEU A 210 -12.98 1.30 -4.11
CA LEU A 210 -12.99 0.20 -5.09
C LEU A 210 -13.65 -1.05 -4.52
N THR A 211 -13.43 -1.35 -3.24
CA THR A 211 -14.06 -2.48 -2.57
C THR A 211 -15.56 -2.26 -2.37
N SER A 212 -15.97 -1.03 -2.04
CA SER A 212 -17.39 -0.65 -1.94
C SER A 212 -18.10 -0.83 -3.29
N LEU A 213 -17.47 -0.38 -4.39
CA LEU A 213 -18.00 -0.61 -5.75
C LEU A 213 -18.10 -2.09 -6.09
N GLN A 214 -17.12 -2.89 -5.66
CA GLN A 214 -17.16 -4.34 -5.83
C GLN A 214 -18.35 -4.96 -5.09
N LEU A 215 -18.59 -4.56 -3.83
CA LEU A 215 -19.72 -5.05 -3.04
C LEU A 215 -21.06 -4.68 -3.68
N LEU A 216 -21.20 -3.44 -4.16
CA LEU A 216 -22.38 -3.00 -4.90
C LEU A 216 -22.59 -3.83 -6.17
N ARG A 217 -21.52 -4.14 -6.90
CA ARG A 217 -21.56 -5.00 -8.11
C ARG A 217 -22.02 -6.42 -7.81
N GLU A 218 -21.76 -6.90 -6.60
CA GLU A 218 -22.12 -8.25 -6.15
C GLU A 218 -23.50 -8.33 -5.49
N GLY A 219 -24.24 -7.22 -5.43
CA GLY A 219 -25.57 -7.16 -4.83
C GLY A 219 -25.55 -6.96 -3.30
N HIS A 220 -24.39 -6.73 -2.69
CA HIS A 220 -24.26 -6.37 -1.29
C HIS A 220 -24.49 -4.86 -1.09
N GLU A 221 -25.67 -4.37 -1.49
CA GLU A 221 -25.94 -2.93 -1.58
C GLU A 221 -25.80 -2.19 -0.25
N ALA A 222 -26.38 -2.72 0.83
CA ALA A 222 -26.36 -2.06 2.13
C ALA A 222 -24.94 -1.89 2.68
N LEU A 223 -24.12 -2.95 2.58
CA LEU A 223 -22.72 -2.92 3.02
C LEU A 223 -21.90 -1.98 2.12
N GLY A 224 -22.02 -2.12 0.79
CA GLY A 224 -21.32 -1.26 -0.15
C GLY A 224 -21.64 0.23 0.01
N ARG A 225 -22.90 0.60 0.28
CA ARG A 225 -23.30 2.00 0.56
C ARG A 225 -22.77 2.49 1.89
N ARG A 226 -22.82 1.68 2.95
CA ARG A 226 -22.28 2.02 4.28
C ARG A 226 -20.79 2.34 4.19
N GLU A 227 -20.02 1.47 3.55
CA GLU A 227 -18.57 1.66 3.39
C GLU A 227 -18.28 2.90 2.55
N MET A 228 -19.00 3.09 1.43
CA MET A 228 -18.89 4.30 0.61
C MET A 228 -19.08 5.59 1.42
N ASN A 229 -20.07 5.62 2.32
CA ASN A 229 -20.34 6.77 3.18
C ASN A 229 -19.21 7.03 4.19
N ASN A 230 -18.69 5.97 4.82
CA ASN A 230 -17.55 6.09 5.73
C ASN A 230 -16.33 6.68 5.01
N LEU A 231 -16.04 6.18 3.80
CA LEU A 231 -14.91 6.63 3.00
C LEU A 231 -15.04 8.06 2.50
N CYS A 232 -16.28 8.54 2.33
CA CYS A 232 -16.56 9.92 2.00
C CYS A 232 -16.24 10.87 3.16
N LEU A 233 -16.47 10.45 4.41
CA LEU A 233 -16.04 11.20 5.61
C LEU A 233 -14.52 11.21 5.75
N ASP A 234 -13.88 10.08 5.51
CA ASP A 234 -12.43 9.94 5.45
C ASP A 234 -11.80 10.85 4.39
N LEU A 235 -12.46 10.98 3.24
CA LEU A 235 -12.03 11.88 2.17
C LEU A 235 -12.12 13.36 2.57
N GLU A 236 -13.14 13.75 3.34
CA GLU A 236 -13.22 15.10 3.90
C GLU A 236 -12.00 15.42 4.76
N ILE A 237 -11.59 14.48 5.63
CA ILE A 237 -10.39 14.61 6.47
C ILE A 237 -9.13 14.73 5.59
N ALA A 238 -8.97 13.88 4.57
CA ALA A 238 -7.82 13.91 3.68
C ALA A 238 -7.71 15.22 2.87
N LEU A 239 -8.84 15.78 2.44
CA LEU A 239 -8.92 17.08 1.77
C LEU A 239 -8.40 18.21 2.66
N GLU A 240 -8.79 18.24 3.95
CA GLU A 240 -8.30 19.22 4.92
C GLU A 240 -6.79 19.11 5.16
N GLN A 241 -6.25 17.89 5.16
CA GLN A 241 -4.83 17.63 5.40
C GLN A 241 -3.93 18.04 4.22
N ARG A 242 -4.52 18.24 3.03
CA ARG A 242 -3.84 18.57 1.77
C ARG A 242 -2.70 17.59 1.47
N GLU A 243 -3.00 16.31 1.46
CA GLU A 243 -1.98 15.28 1.27
C GLU A 243 -1.41 15.26 -0.15
N PRO A 244 -0.09 15.05 -0.35
CA PRO A 244 0.50 15.03 -1.68
C PRO A 244 -0.08 13.94 -2.62
N ASP A 245 -0.42 12.77 -2.07
CA ASP A 245 -0.95 11.65 -2.87
C ASP A 245 -2.43 11.81 -3.25
N LEU A 246 -3.15 12.74 -2.62
CA LEU A 246 -4.61 12.83 -2.72
C LEU A 246 -5.10 13.05 -4.16
N LEU A 247 -4.43 13.92 -4.93
CA LEU A 247 -4.83 14.17 -6.32
C LEU A 247 -4.72 12.89 -7.17
N LYS A 248 -3.61 12.16 -7.03
CA LYS A 248 -3.37 10.91 -7.73
C LYS A 248 -4.43 9.87 -7.36
N GLU A 249 -4.77 9.77 -6.07
CA GLU A 249 -5.80 8.85 -5.60
C GLU A 249 -7.20 9.21 -6.08
N ILE A 250 -7.55 10.50 -6.10
CA ILE A 250 -8.83 10.96 -6.67
C ILE A 250 -8.90 10.66 -8.17
N ILE A 251 -7.81 10.86 -8.92
CA ILE A 251 -7.75 10.43 -10.31
C ILE A 251 -7.99 8.92 -10.41
N ASN A 252 -7.39 8.10 -9.56
CA ASN A 252 -7.59 6.65 -9.57
C ASN A 252 -9.04 6.26 -9.26
N ILE A 253 -9.64 6.83 -8.22
CA ILE A 253 -11.03 6.56 -7.82
C ILE A 253 -11.96 6.90 -8.98
N PHE A 254 -11.93 8.14 -9.49
CA PHE A 254 -12.89 8.60 -10.50
C PHE A 254 -12.58 8.12 -11.93
N THR A 255 -11.51 7.36 -12.13
CA THR A 255 -11.24 6.70 -13.42
C THR A 255 -11.19 5.17 -13.29
N ALA A 256 -11.75 4.65 -12.20
CA ALA A 256 -11.93 3.23 -12.01
C ALA A 256 -12.97 2.70 -13.00
N LYS A 257 -12.63 1.63 -13.72
CA LYS A 257 -13.56 0.96 -14.65
C LYS A 257 -14.80 0.39 -13.95
N ALA A 258 -14.79 0.27 -12.62
CA ALA A 258 -15.93 -0.19 -11.83
C ALA A 258 -17.16 0.73 -12.00
N TRP A 259 -16.93 2.02 -12.28
CA TRP A 259 -18.00 3.01 -12.47
C TRP A 259 -18.84 2.80 -13.73
N VAL A 260 -18.33 2.10 -14.75
CA VAL A 260 -19.06 1.84 -16.00
C VAL A 260 -20.41 1.15 -15.75
N ARG A 261 -20.50 0.35 -14.68
CA ARG A 261 -21.75 -0.34 -14.30
C ARG A 261 -22.65 0.46 -13.36
N GLN A 262 -22.18 1.59 -12.84
CA GLN A 262 -22.88 2.41 -11.85
C GLN A 262 -22.73 3.92 -12.14
N PRO A 263 -23.11 4.40 -13.33
CA PRO A 263 -22.94 5.80 -13.72
C PRO A 263 -23.72 6.77 -12.83
N ASP A 264 -24.89 6.37 -12.32
CA ASP A 264 -25.70 7.22 -11.43
C ASP A 264 -25.01 7.45 -10.08
N ILE A 265 -24.37 6.41 -9.54
CA ILE A 265 -23.62 6.50 -8.28
C ILE A 265 -22.36 7.33 -8.49
N PHE A 266 -21.68 7.17 -9.63
CA PHE A 266 -20.54 8.00 -10.00
C PHE A 266 -20.87 9.49 -9.95
N VAL A 267 -21.93 9.92 -10.64
CA VAL A 267 -22.31 11.34 -10.70
C VAL A 267 -22.65 11.88 -9.31
N LYS A 268 -23.35 11.10 -8.48
CA LYS A 268 -23.69 11.48 -7.10
C LYS A 268 -22.44 11.65 -6.23
N VAL A 269 -21.53 10.68 -6.28
CA VAL A 269 -20.27 10.72 -5.52
C VAL A 269 -19.39 11.87 -6.02
N ALA A 270 -19.24 12.06 -7.33
CA ALA A 270 -18.45 13.16 -7.90
C ALA A 270 -18.98 14.53 -7.45
N LYS A 271 -20.31 14.75 -7.51
CA LYS A 271 -20.94 15.99 -7.02
C LYS A 271 -20.75 16.19 -5.52
N TYR A 272 -20.87 15.13 -4.74
CA TYR A 272 -20.69 15.19 -3.29
C TYR A 272 -19.25 15.58 -2.94
N VAL A 273 -18.25 14.87 -3.48
CA VAL A 273 -16.83 15.15 -3.22
C VAL A 273 -16.44 16.54 -3.70
N ARG A 274 -16.98 16.97 -4.85
CA ARG A 274 -16.86 18.35 -5.34
C ARG A 274 -17.39 19.35 -4.33
N ASN A 275 -18.58 19.12 -3.77
CA ASN A 275 -19.19 20.03 -2.79
C ASN A 275 -18.40 20.05 -1.48
N LEU A 276 -17.89 18.92 -1.01
CA LEU A 276 -16.95 18.88 0.12
C LEU A 276 -15.71 19.75 -0.14
N SER A 277 -15.09 19.59 -1.30
CA SER A 277 -13.94 20.40 -1.70
C SER A 277 -14.27 21.89 -1.79
N ALA A 278 -15.41 22.24 -2.40
CA ALA A 278 -15.86 23.63 -2.55
C ALA A 278 -16.16 24.32 -1.21
N ASN A 279 -16.70 23.57 -0.25
CA ASN A 279 -17.08 24.08 1.08
C ASN A 279 -15.94 23.97 2.11
N SER A 280 -14.87 23.23 1.80
CA SER A 280 -13.71 23.12 2.70
C SER A 280 -13.07 24.51 2.88
N PRO A 281 -12.86 24.98 4.12
CA PRO A 281 -12.21 26.26 4.39
C PRO A 281 -10.81 26.37 3.78
N SER A 282 -10.17 25.23 3.54
CA SER A 282 -8.80 25.15 3.04
C SER A 282 -8.71 25.13 1.51
N LEU A 283 -9.76 24.73 0.79
CA LEU A 283 -9.73 24.64 -0.67
C LEU A 283 -10.59 25.77 -1.24
N GLY A 284 -11.90 25.71 -1.01
CA GLY A 284 -12.84 26.67 -1.58
C GLY A 284 -13.22 26.34 -3.03
N PRO A 285 -14.18 27.09 -3.61
CA PRO A 285 -14.75 26.80 -4.93
C PRO A 285 -13.78 27.02 -6.10
N CYS A 286 -12.81 27.94 -5.96
CA CYS A 286 -11.86 28.28 -7.02
C CYS A 286 -10.53 27.49 -6.92
N HIS A 287 -10.42 26.56 -5.97
CA HIS A 287 -9.20 25.77 -5.83
C HIS A 287 -9.03 24.83 -7.03
N PRO A 288 -7.81 24.65 -7.57
CA PRO A 288 -7.56 23.74 -8.70
C PRO A 288 -8.14 22.34 -8.49
N PHE A 289 -8.07 21.84 -7.25
CA PHE A 289 -8.65 20.54 -6.88
C PHE A 289 -10.17 20.49 -7.03
N THR A 290 -10.87 21.54 -6.60
CA THR A 290 -12.33 21.65 -6.76
C THR A 290 -12.70 21.71 -8.23
N THR A 291 -11.94 22.46 -9.04
CA THR A 291 -12.13 22.53 -10.49
C THR A 291 -11.92 21.17 -11.19
N ILE A 292 -10.93 20.38 -10.75
CA ILE A 292 -10.70 19.02 -11.25
C ILE A 292 -11.92 18.13 -10.95
N LEU A 293 -12.47 18.21 -9.74
CA LEU A 293 -13.67 17.45 -9.34
C LEU A 293 -14.93 17.88 -10.10
N ASP A 294 -15.07 19.18 -10.40
CA ASP A 294 -16.15 19.70 -11.25
C ASP A 294 -16.15 19.03 -12.63
N VAL A 295 -14.97 18.78 -13.20
CA VAL A 295 -14.87 18.10 -14.48
C VAL A 295 -15.08 16.60 -14.38
N PHE A 296 -14.72 15.93 -13.28
CA PHE A 296 -15.17 14.55 -13.09
C PHE A 296 -16.69 14.44 -13.08
N ALA A 297 -17.39 15.34 -12.38
CA ALA A 297 -18.85 15.37 -12.38
C ALA A 297 -19.42 15.60 -13.79
N TYR A 298 -18.77 16.42 -14.62
CA TYR A 298 -19.12 16.62 -16.02
C TYR A 298 -18.81 15.40 -16.91
N LEU A 299 -17.60 14.84 -16.81
CA LEU A 299 -17.14 13.68 -17.57
C LEU A 299 -17.88 12.39 -17.21
N GLY A 300 -18.67 12.37 -16.13
CA GLY A 300 -19.59 11.26 -15.84
C GLY A 300 -20.59 11.00 -16.97
N GLN A 301 -20.85 11.98 -17.84
CA GLN A 301 -21.66 11.81 -19.05
C GLN A 301 -20.85 11.25 -20.25
N HIS A 302 -19.53 11.24 -20.14
CA HIS A 302 -18.55 10.85 -21.16
C HIS A 302 -17.51 9.89 -20.56
N MET A 303 -17.99 8.82 -19.91
CA MET A 303 -17.17 7.84 -19.17
C MET A 303 -16.04 7.25 -20.03
N GLU A 304 -16.23 7.14 -21.34
CA GLU A 304 -15.22 6.68 -22.31
C GLU A 304 -13.95 7.54 -22.34
N LEU A 305 -14.03 8.79 -21.90
CA LEU A 305 -12.91 9.73 -21.88
C LEU A 305 -12.10 9.67 -20.57
N LEU A 306 -12.62 9.05 -19.51
CA LEU A 306 -11.98 9.03 -18.19
C LEU A 306 -10.62 8.32 -18.19
N ASP A 307 -10.49 7.22 -18.92
CA ASP A 307 -9.21 6.51 -19.05
C ASP A 307 -8.16 7.40 -19.75
N THR A 308 -8.56 8.14 -20.79
CA THR A 308 -7.69 9.08 -21.51
C THR A 308 -7.28 10.25 -20.61
N PHE A 309 -8.24 10.80 -19.85
CA PHE A 309 -7.98 11.84 -18.88
C PHE A 309 -6.97 11.40 -17.81
N ALA A 310 -7.15 10.23 -17.20
CA ALA A 310 -6.22 9.71 -16.18
C ALA A 310 -4.81 9.54 -16.72
N GLU A 311 -4.65 8.94 -17.92
CA GLU A 311 -3.33 8.77 -18.52
C GLU A 311 -2.65 10.13 -18.76
N LEU A 312 -3.38 11.10 -19.31
CA LEU A 312 -2.86 12.45 -19.55
C LEU A 312 -2.52 13.20 -18.27
N ALA A 313 -3.37 13.13 -17.24
CA ALA A 313 -3.15 13.79 -15.96
C ALA A 313 -1.90 13.25 -15.27
N LEU A 314 -1.78 11.92 -15.17
CA LEU A 314 -0.60 11.27 -14.61
C LEU A 314 0.67 11.57 -15.44
N LYS A 315 0.54 11.66 -16.77
CA LYS A 315 1.64 12.09 -17.64
C LYS A 315 2.09 13.52 -17.35
N VAL A 316 1.15 14.46 -17.22
CA VAL A 316 1.46 15.85 -16.86
C VAL A 316 2.19 15.91 -15.52
N MET A 317 1.73 15.14 -14.52
CA MET A 317 2.38 15.06 -13.22
C MET A 317 3.83 14.54 -13.31
N MET A 318 4.06 13.51 -14.14
CA MET A 318 5.40 12.96 -14.40
C MET A 318 6.31 13.95 -15.14
N ASP A 319 5.82 14.57 -16.22
CA ASP A 319 6.59 15.50 -17.04
C ASP A 319 7.02 16.73 -16.20
N LEU A 320 6.16 17.19 -15.27
CA LEU A 320 6.48 18.27 -14.33
C LEU A 320 7.52 17.87 -13.29
N ALA A 321 7.41 16.66 -12.73
CA ALA A 321 8.39 16.15 -11.77
C ALA A 321 9.78 16.00 -12.42
N GLU A 322 9.83 15.57 -13.68
CA GLU A 322 11.07 15.47 -14.44
C GLU A 322 11.65 16.85 -14.79
N ALA A 323 10.81 17.77 -15.28
CA ALA A 323 11.24 19.12 -15.66
C ALA A 323 11.65 20.00 -14.46
N GLY A 324 11.11 19.71 -13.28
CA GLY A 324 11.37 20.49 -12.07
C GLY A 324 12.80 20.39 -11.55
N GLY A 325 13.50 19.27 -11.79
CA GLY A 325 14.87 19.05 -11.33
C GLY A 325 15.03 19.38 -9.84
N ASP A 326 15.98 20.26 -9.50
CA ASP A 326 16.26 20.67 -8.11
C ASP A 326 15.11 21.42 -7.41
N ARG A 327 14.08 21.87 -8.16
CA ARG A 327 12.89 22.50 -7.56
C ARG A 327 11.95 21.49 -6.92
N VAL A 328 12.03 20.23 -7.31
CA VAL A 328 11.22 19.16 -6.72
C VAL A 328 11.79 18.85 -5.34
N LYS A 329 11.04 19.22 -4.31
CA LYS A 329 11.36 18.95 -2.90
C LYS A 329 10.53 17.82 -2.31
N LEU A 330 9.47 17.42 -3.01
CA LEU A 330 8.60 16.33 -2.63
C LEU A 330 9.36 15.01 -2.60
N ASP A 331 9.01 14.14 -1.66
CA ASP A 331 9.59 12.80 -1.55
C ASP A 331 9.52 12.04 -2.89
N ARG A 332 10.58 11.29 -3.19
CA ARG A 332 10.67 10.46 -4.39
C ARG A 332 9.59 9.37 -4.39
N ASP A 333 9.15 8.90 -3.24
CA ASP A 333 8.11 7.89 -3.14
C ASP A 333 6.81 8.37 -3.81
N TYR A 334 6.39 9.61 -3.61
CA TYR A 334 5.21 10.18 -4.27
C TYR A 334 5.35 10.19 -5.81
N ILE A 335 6.54 10.49 -6.32
CA ILE A 335 6.82 10.49 -7.75
C ILE A 335 6.74 9.05 -8.29
N CYS A 336 7.33 8.08 -7.59
CA CYS A 336 7.26 6.67 -7.98
C CYS A 336 5.83 6.12 -7.91
N ALA A 337 4.98 6.62 -7.00
CA ALA A 337 3.57 6.28 -6.95
C ALA A 337 2.82 6.77 -8.20
N VAL A 338 3.02 8.03 -8.61
CA VAL A 338 2.46 8.58 -9.86
C VAL A 338 2.96 7.78 -11.06
N GLU A 339 4.26 7.49 -11.12
CA GLU A 339 4.90 6.75 -12.21
C GLU A 339 4.32 5.33 -12.35
N THR A 340 4.12 4.64 -11.23
CA THR A 340 3.54 3.28 -11.20
C THR A 340 2.09 3.29 -11.69
N ASN A 341 1.30 4.29 -11.29
CA ASN A 341 -0.07 4.46 -11.77
C ASN A 341 -0.11 4.79 -13.27
N TYR A 342 0.80 5.65 -13.74
CA TYR A 342 0.94 5.97 -15.16
C TYR A 342 1.28 4.74 -16.00
N ILE A 343 2.30 3.96 -15.58
CA ILE A 343 2.67 2.70 -16.22
C ILE A 343 1.48 1.75 -16.27
N SER A 344 0.71 1.66 -15.18
CA SER A 344 -0.47 0.80 -15.10
C SER A 344 -1.58 1.16 -16.10
N ARG A 345 -1.70 2.45 -16.47
CA ARG A 345 -2.61 2.89 -17.53
C ARG A 345 -2.05 2.64 -18.92
N VAL A 346 -0.78 3.00 -19.14
CA VAL A 346 -0.12 2.82 -20.44
C VAL A 346 -0.06 1.35 -20.85
N GLN A 347 0.25 0.44 -19.93
CA GLN A 347 0.31 -1.00 -20.25
C GLN A 347 -1.01 -1.53 -20.84
N ALA A 348 -2.16 -0.95 -20.46
CA ALA A 348 -3.47 -1.43 -20.88
C ALA A 348 -3.76 -1.14 -22.37
N ARG A 349 -3.05 -0.18 -22.98
CA ARG A 349 -3.16 0.15 -24.41
C ARG A 349 -2.02 -0.41 -25.26
N LEU A 350 -0.94 -0.86 -24.63
CA LEU A 350 0.21 -1.40 -25.34
C LEU A 350 -0.06 -2.84 -25.79
N GLU A 351 0.53 -3.21 -26.92
CA GLU A 351 0.65 -4.61 -27.30
C GLU A 351 1.46 -5.38 -26.25
N TRP A 352 1.17 -6.67 -26.08
CA TRP A 352 1.78 -7.47 -25.01
C TRP A 352 3.31 -7.39 -24.98
N ARG A 353 3.96 -7.41 -26.15
CA ARG A 353 5.43 -7.32 -26.25
C ARG A 353 5.96 -5.99 -25.71
N ASP A 354 5.29 -4.89 -26.04
CA ASP A 354 5.70 -3.54 -25.63
C ASP A 354 5.40 -3.31 -24.15
N ALA A 355 4.26 -3.80 -23.66
CA ALA A 355 3.93 -3.78 -22.23
C ALA A 355 4.96 -4.58 -21.41
N LYS A 356 5.35 -5.77 -21.90
CA LYS A 356 6.36 -6.62 -21.27
C LYS A 356 7.72 -5.93 -21.21
N ASP A 357 8.20 -5.41 -22.33
CA ASP A 357 9.48 -4.69 -22.39
C ASP A 357 9.48 -3.45 -21.50
N LEU A 358 8.37 -2.69 -21.45
CA LEU A 358 8.21 -1.57 -20.53
C LEU A 358 8.35 -2.01 -19.07
N LEU A 359 7.61 -3.05 -18.65
CA LEU A 359 7.64 -3.55 -17.27
C LEU A 359 9.00 -4.15 -16.91
N GLU A 360 9.64 -4.92 -17.79
CA GLU A 360 10.98 -5.50 -17.53
C GLU A 360 12.05 -4.41 -17.37
N ARG A 361 12.00 -3.36 -18.22
CA ARG A 361 12.89 -2.21 -18.10
C ARG A 361 12.65 -1.45 -16.80
N LYS A 362 11.39 -1.23 -16.41
CA LYS A 362 11.02 -0.52 -15.18
C LYS A 362 11.35 -1.32 -13.93
N PHE A 363 11.07 -2.62 -13.91
CA PHE A 363 11.50 -3.53 -12.86
C PHE A 363 13.02 -3.51 -12.70
N THR A 364 13.76 -3.62 -13.80
CA THR A 364 15.23 -3.57 -13.77
C THR A 364 15.73 -2.22 -13.26
N HIS A 365 15.09 -1.13 -13.67
CA HIS A 365 15.43 0.22 -13.22
C HIS A 365 15.19 0.38 -11.71
N TYR A 366 14.00 0.08 -11.20
CA TYR A 366 13.67 0.18 -9.78
C TYR A 366 14.48 -0.78 -8.91
N ARG A 367 14.72 -2.00 -9.36
CA ARG A 367 15.60 -2.92 -8.65
C ARG A 367 16.99 -2.32 -8.44
N ARG A 368 17.54 -1.65 -9.47
CA ARG A 368 18.84 -0.99 -9.40
C ARG A 368 18.81 0.29 -8.54
N THR A 369 17.77 1.10 -8.65
CA THR A 369 17.74 2.46 -8.05
C THR A 369 17.05 2.53 -6.69
N LEU A 370 16.14 1.62 -6.37
CA LEU A 370 15.39 1.57 -5.12
C LEU A 370 15.76 0.31 -4.31
N GLY A 371 16.16 -0.76 -5.00
CA GLY A 371 16.52 -2.05 -4.41
C GLY A 371 15.47 -3.11 -4.67
N GLU A 372 15.86 -4.39 -4.54
CA GLU A 372 15.00 -5.54 -4.81
C GLU A 372 13.75 -5.59 -3.92
N HIS A 373 13.89 -5.24 -2.65
CA HIS A 373 12.80 -5.32 -1.67
C HIS A 373 11.99 -4.01 -1.54
N ASN A 374 12.18 -3.05 -2.45
CA ASN A 374 11.42 -1.80 -2.43
C ASN A 374 10.00 -2.04 -3.00
N HIS A 375 9.00 -1.42 -2.39
CA HIS A 375 7.59 -1.53 -2.77
C HIS A 375 7.35 -1.34 -4.28
N TYR A 376 7.94 -0.32 -4.92
CA TYR A 376 7.75 -0.08 -6.36
C TYR A 376 8.44 -1.13 -7.24
N THR A 377 9.60 -1.64 -6.83
CA THR A 377 10.26 -2.77 -7.50
C THR A 377 9.36 -4.00 -7.50
N LEU A 378 8.78 -4.33 -6.33
CA LEU A 378 7.87 -5.45 -6.17
C LEU A 378 6.56 -5.23 -6.94
N SER A 379 6.07 -3.99 -7.00
CA SER A 379 4.88 -3.64 -7.77
C SER A 379 5.09 -3.91 -9.27
N MET A 380 6.22 -3.51 -9.85
CA MET A 380 6.55 -3.80 -11.25
C MET A 380 6.68 -5.30 -11.50
N GLN A 381 7.26 -6.04 -10.56
CA GLN A 381 7.36 -7.49 -10.65
C GLN A 381 5.99 -8.17 -10.63
N ALA A 382 5.10 -7.76 -9.72
CA ALA A 382 3.73 -8.26 -9.66
C ALA A 382 2.92 -7.90 -10.91
N ALA A 383 3.11 -6.69 -11.45
CA ALA A 383 2.51 -6.27 -12.72
C ALA A 383 2.95 -7.15 -13.89
N LEU A 384 4.24 -7.52 -13.95
CA LEU A 384 4.75 -8.46 -14.95
C LEU A 384 4.09 -9.85 -14.80
N GLY A 385 3.94 -10.36 -13.58
CA GLY A 385 3.22 -11.61 -13.32
C GLY A 385 1.76 -11.57 -13.82
N ARG A 386 1.05 -10.46 -13.59
CA ARG A 386 -0.31 -10.26 -14.11
C ARG A 386 -0.35 -10.21 -15.63
N LEU A 387 0.60 -9.52 -16.27
CA LEU A 387 0.69 -9.46 -17.73
C LEU A 387 0.85 -10.87 -18.35
N TYR A 388 1.57 -11.77 -17.69
CA TYR A 388 1.68 -13.17 -18.09
C TYR A 388 0.39 -13.96 -17.88
N LEU A 389 -0.39 -13.71 -16.81
CA LEU A 389 -1.71 -14.31 -16.64
C LEU A 389 -2.70 -13.86 -17.72
N ASP A 390 -2.69 -12.58 -18.08
CA ASP A 390 -3.51 -12.04 -19.17
C ASP A 390 -3.13 -12.67 -20.51
N ASP A 391 -1.84 -12.89 -20.75
CA ASP A 391 -1.35 -13.59 -21.93
C ASP A 391 -1.77 -15.05 -21.98
N ALA A 392 -1.68 -15.76 -20.85
CA ALA A 392 -2.19 -17.12 -20.74
C ALA A 392 -3.69 -17.18 -21.03
N ALA A 393 -4.48 -16.21 -20.54
CA ALA A 393 -5.90 -16.13 -20.83
C ALA A 393 -6.20 -15.86 -22.32
N ARG A 394 -5.40 -15.03 -22.99
CA ARG A 394 -5.50 -14.83 -24.46
C ARG A 394 -5.13 -16.10 -25.22
N ALA A 395 -4.01 -16.74 -24.88
CA ALA A 395 -3.57 -17.99 -25.49
C ALA A 395 -4.60 -19.11 -25.34
N ARG A 396 -5.24 -19.22 -24.17
CA ARG A 396 -6.37 -20.15 -23.93
C ARG A 396 -7.52 -19.92 -24.90
N LYS A 397 -7.95 -18.66 -25.08
CA LYS A 397 -9.02 -18.28 -26.02
C LYS A 397 -8.64 -18.62 -27.47
N ALA A 398 -7.36 -18.43 -27.82
CA ALA A 398 -6.80 -18.80 -29.12
C ALA A 398 -6.54 -20.32 -29.28
N ARG A 399 -6.75 -21.12 -28.23
CA ARG A 399 -6.45 -22.57 -28.17
C ARG A 399 -4.96 -22.91 -28.33
N GLU A 400 -4.08 -21.99 -27.98
CA GLU A 400 -2.62 -22.13 -28.03
C GLU A 400 -2.08 -22.73 -26.72
N LYS A 401 -2.30 -24.04 -26.51
CA LYS A 401 -1.96 -24.72 -25.24
C LYS A 401 -0.50 -24.54 -24.79
N GLN A 402 0.44 -24.50 -25.72
CA GLN A 402 1.86 -24.34 -25.40
C GLN A 402 2.14 -22.94 -24.84
N ASN A 403 1.63 -21.89 -25.49
CA ASN A 403 1.82 -20.51 -25.06
C ASN A 403 1.11 -20.26 -23.74
N GLU A 404 -0.11 -20.77 -23.57
CA GLU A 404 -0.82 -20.73 -22.29
C GLU A 404 0.02 -21.34 -21.16
N GLY A 405 0.54 -22.55 -21.37
CA GLY A 405 1.34 -23.25 -20.37
C GLY A 405 2.65 -22.52 -20.01
N MET A 406 3.32 -21.89 -20.99
CA MET A 406 4.52 -21.10 -20.72
C MET A 406 4.20 -19.84 -19.93
N SER A 407 3.22 -19.05 -20.38
CA SER A 407 2.85 -17.79 -19.72
C SER A 407 2.33 -18.03 -18.29
N GLN A 408 1.59 -19.12 -18.04
CA GLN A 408 1.22 -19.48 -16.66
C GLN A 408 2.41 -19.82 -15.76
N ARG A 409 3.42 -20.54 -16.27
CA ARG A 409 4.62 -20.89 -15.47
C ARG A 409 5.43 -19.65 -15.11
N GLU A 410 5.60 -18.73 -16.05
CA GLU A 410 6.29 -17.46 -15.79
C GLU A 410 5.55 -16.63 -14.73
N ALA A 411 4.22 -16.55 -14.81
CA ALA A 411 3.41 -15.90 -13.79
C ALA A 411 3.56 -16.57 -12.41
N GLU A 412 3.47 -17.90 -12.37
CA GLU A 412 3.62 -18.69 -11.15
C GLU A 412 4.99 -18.49 -10.49
N ASP A 413 6.06 -18.57 -11.27
CA ASP A 413 7.43 -18.37 -10.78
C ASP A 413 7.62 -16.98 -10.17
N ILE A 414 7.00 -15.95 -10.77
CA ILE A 414 7.00 -14.59 -10.24
C ILE A 414 6.26 -14.52 -8.92
N PHE A 415 5.01 -14.99 -8.86
CA PHE A 415 4.19 -14.88 -7.66
C PHE A 415 4.71 -15.75 -6.51
N VAL A 416 5.23 -16.95 -6.78
CA VAL A 416 5.85 -17.80 -5.76
C VAL A 416 7.06 -17.11 -5.13
N LYS A 417 7.87 -16.39 -5.93
CA LYS A 417 8.98 -15.58 -5.38
C LYS A 417 8.44 -14.47 -4.47
N LEU A 418 7.39 -13.76 -4.89
CA LEU A 418 6.78 -12.70 -4.08
C LEU A 418 6.21 -13.22 -2.76
N VAL A 419 5.45 -14.32 -2.79
CA VAL A 419 4.87 -14.96 -1.58
C VAL A 419 5.98 -15.43 -0.65
N LYS A 420 7.05 -16.07 -1.15
CA LYS A 420 8.20 -16.48 -0.33
C LYS A 420 8.92 -15.30 0.34
N MET A 421 8.89 -14.12 -0.26
CA MET A 421 9.43 -12.92 0.40
C MET A 421 8.49 -12.41 1.49
N GLY A 422 7.17 -12.49 1.29
CA GLY A 422 6.17 -12.20 2.32
C GLY A 422 6.31 -13.12 3.52
N GLU A 423 6.45 -14.43 3.30
CA GLU A 423 6.68 -15.42 4.37
C GLU A 423 7.95 -15.14 5.19
N LYS A 424 9.00 -14.65 4.54
CA LYS A 424 10.25 -14.26 5.22
C LYS A 424 10.13 -12.95 6.00
N ASN A 425 9.14 -12.12 5.67
CA ASN A 425 8.96 -10.79 6.24
C ASN A 425 7.47 -10.56 6.60
N PRO A 426 6.90 -11.35 7.53
CA PRO A 426 5.46 -11.34 7.80
C PRO A 426 4.94 -9.98 8.30
N HIS A 427 5.79 -9.23 9.00
CA HIS A 427 5.47 -7.89 9.51
C HIS A 427 5.79 -6.74 8.54
N ASP A 428 6.04 -7.03 7.26
CA ASP A 428 6.31 -6.00 6.24
C ASP A 428 4.99 -5.36 5.77
N CYS A 429 4.32 -4.64 6.67
CA CYS A 429 3.02 -3.99 6.44
C CYS A 429 3.03 -3.11 5.18
N SER A 430 4.21 -2.58 4.81
CA SER A 430 4.38 -1.78 3.62
C SER A 430 4.08 -2.54 2.33
N ARG A 431 4.57 -3.77 2.25
CA ARG A 431 4.55 -4.57 1.03
C ARG A 431 3.55 -5.71 1.10
N ASN A 432 2.91 -5.91 2.25
CA ASN A 432 1.93 -6.95 2.49
C ASN A 432 0.83 -6.97 1.43
N GLY A 433 0.42 -5.80 0.92
CA GLY A 433 -0.54 -5.72 -0.18
C GLY A 433 -0.13 -6.47 -1.46
N ILE A 434 1.15 -6.40 -1.82
CA ILE A 434 1.72 -7.13 -2.97
C ILE A 434 1.77 -8.63 -2.68
N TYR A 435 2.09 -9.03 -1.45
CA TYR A 435 2.15 -10.43 -1.06
C TYR A 435 0.76 -11.07 -1.01
N ILE A 436 -0.22 -10.38 -0.40
CA ILE A 436 -1.62 -10.75 -0.38
C ILE A 436 -2.12 -10.96 -1.81
N SER A 437 -1.89 -9.98 -2.69
CA SER A 437 -2.38 -10.07 -4.05
C SER A 437 -1.70 -11.16 -4.88
N SER A 438 -0.42 -11.41 -4.64
CA SER A 438 0.32 -12.51 -5.26
C SER A 438 -0.16 -13.88 -4.76
N ALA A 439 -0.46 -14.01 -3.47
CA ALA A 439 -1.01 -15.23 -2.88
C ALA A 439 -2.42 -15.52 -3.44
N ALA A 440 -3.29 -14.51 -3.50
CA ALA A 440 -4.62 -14.67 -4.12
C ALA A 440 -4.52 -15.11 -5.59
N ALA A 441 -3.63 -14.49 -6.38
CA ALA A 441 -3.40 -14.88 -7.78
C ALA A 441 -2.89 -16.33 -7.93
N LEU A 442 -2.05 -16.81 -7.01
CA LEU A 442 -1.65 -18.23 -6.98
C LEU A 442 -2.81 -19.13 -6.58
N GLY A 443 -3.64 -18.71 -5.62
CA GLY A 443 -4.88 -19.40 -5.25
C GLY A 443 -5.78 -19.62 -6.46
N GLU A 444 -6.08 -18.55 -7.19
CA GLU A 444 -6.86 -18.60 -8.44
C GLU A 444 -6.23 -19.51 -9.50
N LEU A 445 -4.90 -19.42 -9.69
CA LEU A 445 -4.17 -20.22 -10.68
C LEU A 445 -4.24 -21.72 -10.37
N HIS A 446 -3.98 -22.10 -9.11
CA HIS A 446 -4.04 -23.51 -8.69
C HIS A 446 -5.49 -24.02 -8.68
N PHE A 447 -6.46 -23.18 -8.31
CA PHE A 447 -7.87 -23.52 -8.40
C PHE A 447 -8.27 -23.84 -9.85
N ALA A 448 -7.88 -23.00 -10.80
CA ALA A 448 -8.15 -23.22 -12.23
C ALA A 448 -7.48 -24.50 -12.78
N ARG A 449 -6.35 -24.92 -12.21
CA ARG A 449 -5.67 -26.18 -12.53
C ARG A 449 -6.22 -27.40 -11.78
N GLN A 450 -7.22 -27.22 -10.93
CA GLN A 450 -7.77 -28.26 -10.05
C GLN A 450 -6.76 -28.78 -9.01
N GLU A 451 -5.75 -27.97 -8.68
CA GLU A 451 -4.77 -28.24 -7.62
C GLU A 451 -5.29 -27.65 -6.30
N PHE A 452 -6.42 -28.17 -5.82
CA PHE A 452 -7.24 -27.56 -4.80
C PHE A 452 -6.58 -27.41 -3.43
N GLU A 453 -5.74 -28.36 -3.00
CA GLU A 453 -4.97 -28.24 -1.75
C GLU A 453 -4.03 -27.03 -1.79
N LYS A 454 -3.29 -26.84 -2.89
CA LYS A 454 -2.41 -25.67 -3.04
C LYS A 454 -3.20 -24.38 -3.13
N ALA A 455 -4.35 -24.41 -3.81
CA ALA A 455 -5.25 -23.26 -3.88
C ALA A 455 -5.69 -22.84 -2.47
N GLN A 456 -6.09 -23.81 -1.64
CA GLN A 456 -6.44 -23.59 -0.23
C GLN A 456 -5.29 -22.93 0.53
N ASP A 457 -4.07 -23.48 0.43
CA ASP A 457 -2.89 -22.95 1.14
C ASP A 457 -2.62 -21.48 0.79
N TYR A 458 -2.70 -21.11 -0.50
CA TYR A 458 -2.47 -19.73 -0.93
C TYR A 458 -3.62 -18.79 -0.55
N TYR A 459 -4.88 -19.23 -0.63
CA TYR A 459 -6.00 -18.43 -0.14
C TYR A 459 -5.92 -18.18 1.36
N CYS A 460 -5.55 -19.19 2.16
CA CYS A 460 -5.32 -19.03 3.60
C CYS A 460 -4.22 -17.98 3.88
N LYS A 461 -3.10 -18.03 3.15
CA LYS A 461 -2.03 -17.01 3.28
C LYS A 461 -2.54 -15.61 2.95
N ALA A 462 -3.28 -15.46 1.84
CA ALA A 462 -3.85 -14.19 1.44
C ALA A 462 -4.81 -13.64 2.52
N LEU A 463 -5.67 -14.49 3.09
CA LEU A 463 -6.61 -14.14 4.15
C LEU A 463 -5.91 -13.74 5.45
N VAL A 464 -4.91 -14.50 5.91
CA VAL A 464 -4.16 -14.19 7.14
C VAL A 464 -3.45 -12.85 7.00
N TRP A 465 -2.74 -12.65 5.90
CA TRP A 465 -2.05 -11.39 5.66
C TRP A 465 -3.02 -10.22 5.47
N ALA A 466 -4.18 -10.44 4.84
CA ALA A 466 -5.21 -9.41 4.71
C ALA A 466 -5.85 -9.07 6.06
N ALA A 467 -6.10 -10.05 6.92
CA ALA A 467 -6.63 -9.85 8.26
C ALA A 467 -5.66 -9.14 9.19
N ASP A 468 -4.37 -9.48 9.12
CA ASP A 468 -3.30 -8.79 9.85
C ASP A 468 -3.15 -7.35 9.37
N LYS A 469 -3.19 -7.14 8.04
CA LYS A 469 -3.05 -5.82 7.44
C LYS A 469 -4.27 -4.94 7.74
N PHE A 470 -5.44 -5.32 7.27
CA PHE A 470 -6.62 -4.43 7.23
C PHE A 470 -7.56 -4.60 8.43
N GLY A 471 -7.35 -5.61 9.27
CA GLY A 471 -8.31 -6.02 10.29
C GLY A 471 -9.41 -6.92 9.72
N ARG A 472 -9.93 -7.83 10.56
CA ARG A 472 -10.85 -8.92 10.16
C ARG A 472 -12.17 -8.47 9.53
N SER A 473 -12.63 -7.26 9.85
CA SER A 473 -13.87 -6.69 9.34
C SER A 473 -13.71 -5.95 8.01
N HIS A 474 -12.49 -5.86 7.48
CA HIS A 474 -12.25 -5.06 6.29
C HIS A 474 -12.98 -5.64 5.07
N PRO A 475 -13.70 -4.82 4.28
CA PRO A 475 -14.48 -5.29 3.12
C PRO A 475 -13.71 -6.15 2.12
N TYR A 476 -12.39 -5.92 1.99
CA TYR A 476 -11.55 -6.69 1.07
C TYR A 476 -11.44 -8.17 1.48
N ILE A 477 -11.48 -8.47 2.79
CA ILE A 477 -11.48 -9.84 3.30
C ILE A 477 -12.74 -10.57 2.85
N SER A 478 -13.89 -9.90 2.79
CA SER A 478 -15.13 -10.49 2.28
C SER A 478 -15.00 -10.98 0.83
N VAL A 479 -14.25 -10.25 0.00
CA VAL A 479 -13.98 -10.65 -1.38
C VAL A 479 -13.11 -11.91 -1.43
N LEU A 480 -12.03 -11.96 -0.64
CA LEU A 480 -11.16 -13.15 -0.55
C LEU A 480 -11.88 -14.36 0.05
N LEU A 481 -12.68 -14.14 1.10
CA LEU A 481 -13.45 -15.19 1.77
C LEU A 481 -14.45 -15.85 0.83
N LYS A 482 -15.00 -15.12 -0.13
CA LYS A 482 -15.91 -15.68 -1.13
C LYS A 482 -15.22 -16.74 -2.00
N GLU A 483 -14.03 -16.44 -2.50
CA GLU A 483 -13.26 -17.40 -3.32
C GLU A 483 -12.85 -18.62 -2.50
N PHE A 484 -12.40 -18.38 -1.27
CA PHE A 484 -12.06 -19.44 -0.33
C PHE A 484 -13.26 -20.33 0.03
N ARG A 485 -14.43 -19.73 0.31
CA ARG A 485 -15.68 -20.47 0.62
C ARG A 485 -16.17 -21.28 -0.58
N ALA A 486 -16.00 -20.78 -1.79
CA ALA A 486 -16.34 -21.54 -3.00
C ALA A 486 -15.51 -22.84 -3.06
N LEU A 487 -14.23 -22.78 -2.72
CA LEU A 487 -13.35 -23.94 -2.61
C LEU A 487 -13.79 -24.88 -1.47
N GLN A 488 -14.06 -24.36 -0.27
CA GLN A 488 -14.55 -25.17 0.85
C GLN A 488 -15.86 -25.89 0.51
N LYS A 489 -16.78 -25.23 -0.20
CA LYS A 489 -18.05 -25.83 -0.59
C LYS A 489 -17.88 -27.01 -1.53
N LEU A 490 -16.89 -26.98 -2.43
CA LEU A 490 -16.56 -28.12 -3.27
C LEU A 490 -16.05 -29.31 -2.44
N GLY A 491 -15.27 -29.03 -1.39
CA GLY A 491 -14.83 -30.02 -0.40
C GLY A 491 -16.01 -30.64 0.37
N GLU A 492 -16.92 -29.81 0.90
CA GLU A 492 -18.14 -30.27 1.60
C GLU A 492 -19.02 -31.18 0.74
N LEU A 493 -19.12 -30.89 -0.56
CA LEU A 493 -19.89 -31.69 -1.51
C LEU A 493 -19.17 -32.99 -1.91
N GLY A 494 -17.98 -33.26 -1.37
CA GLY A 494 -17.16 -34.42 -1.70
C GLY A 494 -16.67 -34.42 -3.15
N LEU A 495 -16.69 -33.25 -3.81
CA LEU A 495 -16.23 -33.11 -5.20
C LEU A 495 -14.70 -33.02 -5.28
N VAL A 496 -14.06 -32.68 -4.15
CA VAL A 496 -12.64 -32.39 -4.05
C VAL A 496 -12.12 -32.81 -2.68
N GLU A 497 -10.90 -33.36 -2.63
CA GLU A 497 -10.15 -33.51 -1.38
C GLU A 497 -9.58 -32.14 -0.97
N VAL A 498 -10.28 -31.50 -0.04
CA VAL A 498 -9.84 -30.28 0.65
C VAL A 498 -9.67 -30.67 2.11
N LYS A 499 -8.67 -30.13 2.81
CA LYS A 499 -8.57 -30.33 4.26
C LYS A 499 -9.76 -29.63 4.90
N MET A 500 -10.79 -30.42 5.19
CA MET A 500 -11.99 -29.97 5.89
C MET A 500 -11.73 -30.03 7.39
N GLU A 501 -12.30 -29.09 8.12
CA GLU A 501 -12.38 -29.22 9.58
C GLU A 501 -13.12 -30.51 9.90
N GLU A 502 -12.47 -31.42 10.63
CA GLU A 502 -13.24 -32.38 11.41
C GLU A 502 -13.98 -31.55 12.45
N LYS A 503 -15.30 -31.40 12.29
CA LYS A 503 -16.15 -30.92 13.37
C LYS A 503 -15.94 -31.89 14.53
N GLU A 504 -15.12 -31.50 15.50
CA GLU A 504 -15.16 -32.12 16.81
C GLU A 504 -16.56 -31.84 17.35
N ASP A 505 -17.44 -32.83 17.20
CA ASP A 505 -18.76 -32.81 17.79
C ASP A 505 -18.60 -32.65 19.30
N ALA A 506 -18.91 -31.44 19.78
CA ALA A 506 -19.03 -31.12 21.19
C ALA A 506 -20.26 -31.84 21.80
N GLN A 507 -20.20 -33.18 21.87
CA GLN A 507 -21.12 -34.04 22.59
C GLN A 507 -20.32 -35.15 23.29
N GLY A 508 -19.60 -34.78 24.34
CA GLY A 508 -18.75 -35.77 25.02
C GLY A 508 -18.18 -35.41 26.39
N ALA A 509 -18.70 -34.44 27.13
CA ALA A 509 -18.23 -34.17 28.51
C ALA A 509 -19.35 -34.35 29.53
N LYS A 510 -19.72 -35.61 29.80
CA LYS A 510 -20.39 -35.99 31.05
C LYS A 510 -19.37 -36.61 32.01
N GLY A 511 -18.94 -35.77 32.96
CA GLY A 511 -18.75 -36.13 34.36
C GLY A 511 -17.57 -37.02 34.74
N SER A 512 -16.63 -36.47 35.50
CA SER A 512 -16.22 -37.01 36.82
C SER A 512 -15.28 -36.04 37.55
N PRO A 513 -15.19 -36.14 38.89
CA PRO A 513 -15.16 -34.98 39.78
C PRO A 513 -13.76 -34.55 40.23
N LEU A 514 -13.73 -33.31 40.75
CA LEU A 514 -12.65 -32.70 41.52
C LEU A 514 -11.99 -33.69 42.49
N GLN A 515 -10.65 -33.67 42.49
CA GLN A 515 -9.87 -34.02 43.67
C GLN A 515 -8.65 -33.11 43.78
N ASP A 516 -8.58 -32.43 44.92
CA ASP A 516 -7.60 -31.45 45.36
C ASP A 516 -6.16 -31.99 45.43
N CYS A 517 -5.16 -31.13 45.15
CA CYS A 517 -4.02 -30.84 46.03
C CYS A 517 -3.10 -29.71 45.46
N PRO A 518 -2.24 -29.10 46.29
CA PRO A 518 -1.98 -27.65 46.29
C PRO A 518 -0.63 -27.19 45.71
N ASP A 519 -0.56 -25.87 45.48
CA ASP A 519 0.57 -24.93 45.53
C ASP A 519 1.99 -25.44 45.26
N VAL A 520 2.52 -25.07 44.08
CA VAL A 520 3.95 -24.81 43.87
C VAL A 520 4.14 -23.54 43.04
N GLU A 521 4.89 -22.62 43.63
CA GLU A 521 5.33 -21.34 43.10
C GLU A 521 6.18 -21.46 41.81
N ALA A 522 5.97 -20.49 40.93
CA ALA A 522 6.97 -19.75 40.16
C ALA A 522 7.99 -20.52 39.30
N CYS A 523 7.74 -20.56 37.99
CA CYS A 523 8.79 -20.37 36.99
C CYS A 523 8.26 -19.51 35.84
N GLY A 524 8.79 -18.28 35.78
CA GLY A 524 8.73 -17.45 34.60
C GLY A 524 9.56 -18.07 33.48
N GLY A 525 8.95 -18.19 32.31
CA GLY A 525 9.59 -18.55 31.06
C GLY A 525 8.76 -17.95 29.94
N ALA A 526 9.19 -16.80 29.43
CA ALA A 526 8.63 -16.24 28.21
C ALA A 526 9.06 -17.12 27.02
N PRO A 527 8.15 -17.55 26.14
CA PRO A 527 8.56 -18.25 24.93
C PRO A 527 8.89 -17.21 23.84
N GLU A 528 10.18 -16.95 23.61
CA GLU A 528 10.66 -16.44 22.31
C GLU A 528 10.77 -17.62 21.34
N GLY A 529 9.64 -17.99 20.75
CA GLY A 529 9.60 -18.78 19.53
C GLY A 529 9.80 -17.86 18.33
N GLN A 530 10.46 -18.35 17.29
CA GLN A 530 10.10 -17.98 15.93
C GLN A 530 8.57 -18.05 15.89
N VAL A 531 7.89 -16.91 15.69
CA VAL A 531 6.45 -16.91 15.52
C VAL A 531 6.22 -17.59 14.18
N ASP A 532 6.18 -18.92 14.20
CA ASP A 532 5.39 -19.67 13.24
C ASP A 532 3.99 -19.11 13.46
N ILE A 533 3.64 -18.10 12.66
CA ILE A 533 2.26 -17.67 12.54
C ILE A 533 1.53 -18.95 12.19
N ASP A 534 0.69 -19.41 13.10
CA ASP A 534 0.02 -20.67 12.92
C ASP A 534 -1.00 -20.51 11.79
N TYR A 535 -0.55 -20.86 10.58
CA TYR A 535 -1.38 -20.95 9.38
C TYR A 535 -2.28 -22.20 9.43
N SER A 536 -2.36 -22.90 10.57
CA SER A 536 -3.32 -23.98 10.76
C SER A 536 -4.75 -23.50 10.55
N HIS A 537 -5.60 -24.46 10.19
CA HIS A 537 -7.02 -24.25 9.96
C HIS A 537 -7.76 -23.78 11.24
N GLU A 538 -7.20 -24.03 12.44
CA GLU A 538 -7.80 -23.70 13.74
C GLU A 538 -7.88 -22.18 14.00
N SER A 539 -6.92 -21.39 13.50
CA SER A 539 -6.96 -19.92 13.55
C SER A 539 -8.17 -19.32 12.82
N PHE A 540 -8.83 -20.09 11.94
CA PHE A 540 -9.91 -19.66 11.07
C PHE A 540 -11.31 -20.00 11.55
N ALA A 541 -11.47 -20.87 12.55
CA ALA A 541 -12.76 -21.18 13.17
C ALA A 541 -13.47 -19.92 13.76
N MET A 542 -12.70 -18.84 13.96
CA MET A 542 -13.17 -17.54 14.47
C MET A 542 -13.83 -16.64 13.41
N PHE A 543 -13.82 -17.00 12.11
CA PHE A 543 -14.58 -16.27 11.06
C PHE A 543 -16.02 -16.80 10.89
N GLY A 544 -16.51 -17.56 11.87
CA GLY A 544 -17.84 -18.17 11.90
C GLY A 544 -19.00 -17.18 11.76
N GLU A 545 -20.15 -17.72 11.33
CA GLU A 545 -21.39 -17.02 10.96
C GLU A 545 -21.78 -15.88 11.92
N GLU A 546 -21.41 -14.64 11.59
CA GLU A 546 -22.22 -13.51 12.04
C GLU A 546 -23.55 -13.59 11.29
N THR A 547 -24.54 -14.22 11.92
CA THR A 547 -25.94 -13.90 11.69
C THR A 547 -26.10 -12.40 11.91
N LEU A 548 -26.10 -11.66 10.80
CA LEU A 548 -26.40 -10.24 10.71
C LEU A 548 -27.77 -9.98 11.35
N SER A 549 -27.77 -9.71 12.65
CA SER A 549 -28.96 -9.25 13.37
C SER A 549 -29.09 -7.74 13.17
N PRO A 550 -30.27 -7.21 12.81
CA PRO A 550 -30.47 -5.77 12.68
C PRO A 550 -30.49 -5.14 14.07
N LEU A 551 -29.42 -4.42 14.43
CA LEU A 551 -29.42 -3.49 15.56
C LEU A 551 -30.16 -2.22 15.13
N ALA A 552 -31.32 -1.99 15.72
CA ALA A 552 -32.05 -0.72 15.64
C ALA A 552 -31.35 0.35 16.52
N PRO A 553 -31.23 1.61 16.09
CA PRO A 553 -30.61 2.66 16.89
C PRO A 553 -31.65 3.39 17.76
N ASP A 554 -31.78 2.98 19.03
CA ASP A 554 -32.48 3.75 20.08
C ASP A 554 -31.50 4.62 20.88
N TRP A 555 -30.73 5.51 20.23
CA TRP A 555 -29.88 6.47 20.97
C TRP A 555 -29.77 7.81 20.21
N LEU A 556 -30.69 8.74 20.51
CA LEU A 556 -30.52 10.18 20.29
C LEU A 556 -31.02 10.93 21.54
N PRO A 557 -30.21 11.80 22.17
CA PRO A 557 -30.68 12.67 23.23
C PRO A 557 -31.50 13.82 22.63
N ALA A 558 -32.70 14.04 23.16
CA ALA A 558 -33.52 15.20 22.81
C ALA A 558 -32.85 16.49 23.32
N LEU A 559 -32.55 17.42 22.40
CA LEU A 559 -32.17 18.80 22.74
C LEU A 559 -33.30 19.73 22.32
N THR A 560 -33.88 20.38 23.32
CA THR A 560 -34.91 21.41 23.22
C THR A 560 -34.32 22.75 22.78
N ASN A 561 -34.97 23.38 21.79
CA ASN A 561 -34.73 24.76 21.37
C ASN A 561 -35.20 25.76 22.43
N GLU A 562 -34.33 26.66 22.86
CA GLU A 562 -34.72 28.00 23.31
C GLU A 562 -33.87 29.06 22.59
N ALA A 563 -34.53 30.17 22.27
CA ALA A 563 -34.16 31.13 21.24
C ALA A 563 -33.52 32.43 21.79
N ALA A 564 -33.00 33.20 20.81
CA ALA A 564 -32.70 34.65 20.82
C ALA A 564 -31.42 35.07 21.59
N GLN A 565 -30.60 36.03 21.13
CA GLN A 565 -30.93 37.33 20.55
C GLN A 565 -29.70 38.00 19.85
N ASP A 566 -29.99 38.99 19.00
CA ASP A 566 -29.12 39.82 18.14
C ASP A 566 -27.90 40.50 18.80
N VAL A 567 -26.84 40.79 18.01
CA VAL A 567 -26.21 42.13 17.86
C VAL A 567 -25.53 42.27 16.49
N ASP A 568 -25.80 43.42 15.89
CA ASP A 568 -25.42 43.97 14.58
C ASP A 568 -23.99 44.58 14.52
N ASP A 569 -23.61 44.97 13.30
CA ASP A 569 -22.61 45.96 12.85
C ASP A 569 -21.10 45.63 12.82
N GLY A 570 -20.48 45.89 11.64
CA GLY A 570 -19.02 45.99 11.55
C GLY A 570 -18.36 46.08 10.18
N ASN A 571 -18.83 47.00 9.32
CA ASN A 571 -18.27 47.33 8.00
C ASN A 571 -16.77 47.73 8.01
N GLY A 572 -16.00 47.39 6.98
CA GLY A 572 -14.58 47.77 6.87
C GLY A 572 -13.93 47.46 5.52
N ALA A 573 -14.24 48.28 4.50
CA ALA A 573 -13.55 48.30 3.21
C ALA A 573 -12.29 49.20 3.25
N PHE A 574 -11.26 48.85 2.46
CA PHE A 574 -10.42 49.76 1.64
C PHE A 574 -9.35 48.97 0.84
N PRO A 575 -8.74 49.55 -0.22
CA PRO A 575 -8.60 48.89 -1.52
C PRO A 575 -7.13 48.79 -2.00
N SER A 576 -6.87 48.04 -3.08
CA SER A 576 -5.82 48.42 -4.03
C SER A 576 -5.97 47.72 -5.36
N GLU A 577 -6.18 48.56 -6.37
CA GLU A 577 -6.11 48.33 -7.81
C GLU A 577 -4.69 47.91 -8.25
N PHE A 578 -4.58 47.09 -9.31
CA PHE A 578 -3.82 47.33 -10.56
C PHE A 578 -3.52 45.99 -11.29
N LEU A 579 -4.27 45.64 -12.35
CA LEU A 579 -3.83 45.76 -13.75
C LEU A 579 -4.89 45.19 -14.70
N ASP A 580 -5.47 46.10 -15.47
CA ASP A 580 -6.44 45.89 -16.54
C ASP A 580 -5.77 45.72 -17.92
N SER A 581 -6.60 45.22 -18.85
CA SER A 581 -6.48 45.19 -20.32
C SER A 581 -5.80 43.93 -20.90
N TYR A 582 -6.44 43.16 -21.79
CA TYR A 582 -7.25 43.57 -22.94
C TYR A 582 -8.38 42.56 -23.28
N MET A 583 -9.52 43.11 -23.68
CA MET A 583 -10.78 42.53 -24.19
C MET A 583 -10.57 41.65 -25.46
N ASP A 584 -11.42 40.68 -25.81
CA ASP A 584 -12.80 40.92 -26.26
C ASP A 584 -13.80 39.79 -25.99
N THR A 585 -14.96 40.27 -25.56
CA THR A 585 -16.20 39.60 -25.23
C THR A 585 -17.09 39.48 -26.46
N ASP A 586 -17.74 38.33 -26.65
CA ASP A 586 -19.14 38.29 -27.07
C ASP A 586 -19.72 36.90 -26.80
N SER A 587 -20.95 36.87 -26.27
CA SER A 587 -21.78 35.72 -25.85
C SER A 587 -21.55 35.14 -24.43
N GLN A 588 -21.99 35.89 -23.42
CA GLN A 588 -22.48 35.30 -22.15
C GLN A 588 -23.92 35.78 -21.90
N GLU A 589 -24.87 34.84 -21.90
CA GLU A 589 -26.17 35.02 -21.26
C GLU A 589 -26.06 34.67 -19.77
N PRO A 590 -26.67 35.44 -18.85
CA PRO A 590 -26.52 35.23 -17.42
C PRO A 590 -27.59 34.27 -16.89
N TRP A 591 -27.18 33.07 -16.46
CA TRP A 591 -27.95 32.27 -15.52
C TRP A 591 -27.71 32.81 -14.10
N ARG A 592 -28.61 33.67 -13.62
CA ARG A 592 -28.80 33.93 -12.18
C ARG A 592 -30.25 33.65 -11.84
N GLU A 593 -30.50 32.50 -11.22
CA GLU A 593 -31.70 32.29 -10.43
C GLU A 593 -31.33 32.29 -8.94
N ASN A 594 -32.16 32.98 -8.18
CA ASN A 594 -32.06 33.21 -6.75
C ASN A 594 -32.00 31.87 -5.99
N VAL A 595 -30.95 31.69 -5.18
CA VAL A 595 -30.98 30.73 -4.07
C VAL A 595 -31.07 31.54 -2.79
N GLN A 596 -32.21 31.39 -2.14
CA GLN A 596 -32.48 31.88 -0.80
C GLN A 596 -31.70 30.98 0.17
N GLU A 597 -30.86 31.60 0.99
CA GLU A 597 -30.07 30.97 2.04
C GLU A 597 -31.00 30.44 3.14
N ASP A 598 -30.98 29.13 3.38
CA ASP A 598 -31.08 28.49 4.70
C ASP A 598 -31.09 26.95 4.53
N HIS A 599 -29.90 26.36 4.36
CA HIS A 599 -29.71 24.92 4.57
C HIS A 599 -28.41 24.69 5.34
N ALA A 600 -28.54 24.32 6.61
CA ALA A 600 -27.50 23.58 7.32
C ALA A 600 -27.14 22.33 6.51
N PRO A 601 -25.88 21.86 6.52
CA PRO A 601 -25.48 20.70 5.74
C PRO A 601 -26.26 19.47 6.23
N SER A 602 -27.28 19.08 5.47
CA SER A 602 -28.12 17.93 5.77
C SER A 602 -27.27 16.66 5.69
N ALA A 603 -27.37 15.81 6.70
CA ALA A 603 -26.80 14.47 6.71
C ALA A 603 -27.09 13.77 5.38
N TRP A 604 -26.03 13.34 4.69
CA TRP A 604 -26.14 12.63 3.42
C TRP A 604 -26.70 11.22 3.69
N ASP A 605 -27.98 11.00 3.35
CA ASP A 605 -28.63 9.69 3.44
C ASP A 605 -28.88 9.11 2.04
N PHE A 606 -28.20 8.02 1.72
CA PHE A 606 -28.43 7.27 0.48
C PHE A 606 -29.81 6.61 0.41
N ASN A 607 -30.49 6.44 1.55
CA ASN A 607 -31.79 5.77 1.61
C ASN A 607 -32.97 6.69 1.29
N ALA A 608 -32.78 8.02 1.37
CA ALA A 608 -33.86 9.00 1.25
C ALA A 608 -34.39 9.24 -0.18
N VAL A 609 -33.83 8.60 -1.22
CA VAL A 609 -34.11 8.97 -2.64
C VAL A 609 -34.61 7.77 -3.49
N ALA A 610 -35.16 6.73 -2.87
CA ALA A 610 -35.68 5.56 -3.62
C ALA A 610 -37.11 5.76 -4.21
N THR A 611 -37.75 6.89 -3.99
CA THR A 611 -39.11 7.16 -4.51
C THR A 611 -39.11 8.46 -5.30
N ASP A 612 -38.92 8.36 -6.62
CA ASP A 612 -39.55 9.21 -7.65
C ASP A 612 -38.77 9.12 -8.96
N VAL A 613 -39.11 8.14 -9.81
CA VAL A 613 -38.88 8.22 -11.25
C VAL A 613 -40.09 7.62 -11.98
N PRO A 614 -40.76 8.37 -12.89
CA PRO A 614 -41.81 7.81 -13.74
C PRO A 614 -41.19 6.93 -14.85
N GLN A 615 -41.68 5.70 -14.98
CA GLN A 615 -41.38 4.83 -16.12
C GLN A 615 -42.11 5.33 -17.37
N SER A 616 -41.39 5.88 -18.35
CA SER A 616 -41.87 6.05 -19.73
C SER A 616 -40.72 6.42 -20.66
N LEU A 617 -40.31 5.49 -21.53
CA LEU A 617 -40.23 5.65 -23.00
C LEU A 617 -39.45 4.50 -23.64
N ASP A 618 -40.06 3.97 -24.70
CA ASP A 618 -39.53 2.93 -25.59
C ASP A 618 -38.23 3.37 -26.27
N ALA A 619 -37.22 2.49 -26.28
CA ALA A 619 -36.01 2.62 -27.09
C ALA A 619 -35.81 1.37 -27.95
N GLU A 620 -35.62 1.57 -29.24
CA GLU A 620 -35.38 0.55 -30.26
C GLU A 620 -34.03 -0.18 -30.08
N PRO A 621 -33.89 -1.42 -30.63
CA PRO A 621 -32.73 -2.25 -30.39
C PRO A 621 -31.52 -1.79 -31.22
N VAL A 622 -30.49 -1.28 -30.53
CA VAL A 622 -29.16 -1.07 -31.09
C VAL A 622 -28.38 -2.39 -31.05
N TYR A 623 -27.75 -2.71 -32.18
CA TYR A 623 -26.95 -3.90 -32.45
C TYR A 623 -25.89 -4.20 -31.37
N ASP A 624 -25.91 -5.42 -30.86
CA ASP A 624 -25.05 -5.90 -29.77
C ASP A 624 -23.69 -6.35 -30.31
N GLY A 625 -22.68 -5.50 -30.15
CA GLY A 625 -21.27 -5.85 -30.34
C GLY A 625 -20.68 -6.29 -29.00
N HIS A 626 -20.71 -7.58 -28.70
CA HIS A 626 -20.12 -8.15 -27.48
C HIS A 626 -18.61 -7.89 -27.41
N VAL A 627 -18.21 -6.83 -26.71
CA VAL A 627 -16.87 -6.71 -26.13
C VAL A 627 -16.88 -7.49 -24.81
N ALA A 628 -16.26 -8.66 -24.81
CA ALA A 628 -16.10 -9.47 -23.61
C ALA A 628 -15.18 -8.74 -22.59
N VAL A 629 -15.78 -8.01 -21.66
CA VAL A 629 -15.09 -7.38 -20.53
C VAL A 629 -14.67 -8.47 -19.54
N ALA A 630 -13.37 -8.72 -19.42
CA ALA A 630 -12.81 -9.60 -18.38
C ALA A 630 -13.15 -9.05 -16.98
N PRO A 631 -13.37 -9.91 -15.96
CA PRO A 631 -13.60 -9.45 -14.59
C PRO A 631 -12.43 -8.57 -14.14
N GLN A 632 -12.74 -7.39 -13.61
CA GLN A 632 -11.74 -6.50 -13.02
C GLN A 632 -11.15 -7.20 -11.80
N ASN A 633 -9.84 -7.40 -11.84
CA ASN A 633 -9.12 -8.01 -10.75
C ASN A 633 -8.77 -6.93 -9.72
N LEU A 634 -9.46 -6.92 -8.57
CA LEU A 634 -9.16 -6.03 -7.41
C LEU A 634 -7.67 -6.12 -7.02
N LEU A 635 -7.02 -7.23 -7.35
CA LEU A 635 -5.60 -7.50 -7.12
C LEU A 635 -4.63 -6.53 -7.81
N ALA A 636 -5.09 -5.76 -8.82
CA ALA A 636 -4.27 -4.71 -9.43
C ALA A 636 -4.05 -3.49 -8.51
N PHE A 637 -4.92 -3.29 -7.51
CA PHE A 637 -4.97 -2.07 -6.69
C PHE A 637 -4.38 -2.22 -5.28
N LEU A 638 -4.17 -3.45 -4.82
CA LEU A 638 -3.74 -3.76 -3.45
C LEU A 638 -2.25 -3.53 -3.19
N GLN A 639 -1.51 -2.81 -4.03
CA GLN A 639 -0.05 -2.83 -3.92
C GLN A 639 0.47 -2.10 -2.66
N ASP A 640 -0.31 -1.26 -1.98
CA ASP A 640 0.26 -0.17 -1.17
C ASP A 640 -0.04 -0.25 0.35
N ASP A 641 0.94 0.16 1.15
CA ASP A 641 1.13 0.19 2.62
C ASP A 641 0.00 0.65 3.58
N LEU A 642 0.01 0.12 4.83
CA LEU A 642 -0.58 0.71 6.06
C LEU A 642 0.50 1.12 7.10
N PRO A 643 0.21 2.01 8.07
CA PRO A 643 1.12 2.38 9.16
C PRO A 643 1.26 1.29 10.24
N GLU A 644 2.43 1.24 10.88
CA GLU A 644 2.75 0.34 11.99
C GLU A 644 1.81 0.56 13.20
N PHE A 645 1.08 -0.48 13.59
CA PHE A 645 0.46 -0.60 14.91
C PHE A 645 1.50 -1.10 15.91
N ASN A 646 2.00 -0.20 16.77
CA ASN A 646 2.63 -0.65 18.02
C ASN A 646 1.50 -0.97 18.99
N PHE A 647 1.08 -2.23 19.02
CA PHE A 647 0.35 -2.74 20.17
C PHE A 647 1.32 -2.84 21.35
N ASP A 648 1.07 -2.04 22.38
CA ASP A 648 1.65 -2.29 23.69
C ASP A 648 1.01 -3.59 24.23
N MET A 649 1.81 -4.64 24.38
CA MET A 649 1.35 -5.98 24.77
C MET A 649 0.69 -6.02 26.16
N ASP A 650 0.79 -4.93 26.93
CA ASP A 650 0.19 -4.80 28.25
C ASP A 650 -1.33 -4.52 28.21
N ASP A 651 -1.89 -3.98 27.10
CA ASP A 651 -3.33 -3.69 26.99
C ASP A 651 -4.18 -4.92 26.62
N MET A 652 -3.61 -5.91 25.93
CA MET A 652 -4.30 -7.17 25.59
C MET A 652 -4.56 -8.06 26.82
N ASN A 653 -3.70 -7.97 27.85
CA ASN A 653 -3.90 -8.71 29.10
C ASN A 653 -4.98 -8.07 29.99
N GLN A 654 -5.31 -6.78 29.81
CA GLN A 654 -6.40 -6.13 30.55
C GLN A 654 -7.78 -6.44 29.95
N LEU A 655 -7.87 -6.67 28.63
CA LEU A 655 -9.12 -7.05 27.96
C LEU A 655 -9.53 -8.51 28.21
N LEU A 656 -8.56 -9.40 28.47
CA LEU A 656 -8.81 -10.79 28.86
C LEU A 656 -9.12 -10.98 30.36
N ALA A 657 -9.04 -9.92 31.17
CA ALA A 657 -9.35 -9.96 32.60
C ALA A 657 -10.77 -9.45 32.95
N LEU A 658 -11.56 -9.06 31.94
CA LEU A 658 -12.95 -8.58 32.09
C LEU A 658 -14.00 -9.42 31.32
N GLN A 659 -13.62 -10.62 30.90
CA GLN A 659 -14.53 -11.72 30.55
C GLN A 659 -14.25 -12.90 31.50
#